data_AF-A0A938LSS3-F1
#
_entry.id   AF-A0A938LSS3-F1
#
_cell.length_a   1.000
_cell.length_b   1.000
_cell.length_c   1.000
_cell.angle_alpha   90.00
_cell.angle_beta   90.00
_cell.angle_gamma   90.00
#
_symmetry.space_group_name_H-M   'P 1'
#
loop_
_entity.id
_entity.type
_entity.pdbx_description
1 polymer ?
#
loop_
_entity_poly.entity_id
_entity_poly.type
_entity_poly.pdbx_seq_one_letter_code
_entity_poly.pdbx_strand_id
1 'polypeptide(L)'
;LLVSSLCSQATVNNPNTDWFRDAQYGVFMHLLPGDAKSLALVQEFDVEGLARQLETLGAKYFVITLGQNSGFFNAPNATYDRYTGYAPGARCSTRDLPLDLHRVLQPRGIRLMLYLPCQTPNQDARAQKAFGLAEGKRDQPIDLEFARKWARVIQEWSGRYGDKVAGWWFDGGYERVRFNEEMAQVYAQAAKHGNPSALVTFNPGVRLIRHTQAEDYTAGELNEPFNVLPTSRWVDGSQWHALTYLGSRWSARDTRYPAEKWVQWVRAVVAREGVVTLDMGPNWDPQAGPIGALAEAQMEQVRAVRTALNEGSGDRANPSRAAVELRARGGLPNFFAKAQILSRNGNKIDDPARYEPRRWYAGALLIDGELKSPPASDGQEKMPKRLKRAESFLGIHYDFHAGKDCNEIGKNTTRAMIENILKQVRPDYIQIDCKGHPGLSSYPTKVGHQAPGFAGDALKLWRQVTAEHGVALYMHYSGVWDAEAIRRHPEWGAVNADGKTNERATSRFGPYADTLLIPQLRELAGAYGVDGVWVDGDCWASVPDYSAPALQAFRRATGLETAPRKPGEPHWFEFLQFHREAFRQYLRHYIAEVKKTHPDFQLCSNWAFTDHMPEPVSVPVDFLSGDYAPDDSVNSARLSGRYLTRQGVPWDLMAWSFSRNKTADGRNQKTAVQLQREAAVVLALGGGFQAYFKQKRDGSVYDERVPVMAEVAKFCRARQELCHHATQVPQVALLFSTAAHYRKINGLFSRDLARMSGALQALLQSQYSVELLGEHHLTGRLAEYPLIVIPEWEYLEPAFKDELTAYVKAGGNLLLIGPKTAALFQAELDAVRSDDVRRSLQAPDGQPPATIAEFGQGKIAAVPFAFGQRYATAPTDASRQFLNDLVRQLFPQPMVEVKGSTDVDVVINRLRDNRLAVNLVNTAGPHRQEPILDSIPPVGPLAVTIRQVAKPTRITLQPAGLALSFEHRDGETHFAVPRVDIHEVIVVETK
;
A
#
# COMPACT_ATOMS: atom_id res chain seq x y z
N LEU A 1 -11.90 60.54 -10.56
CA LEU A 1 -11.02 59.61 -11.29
C LEU A 1 -10.79 58.39 -10.40
N LEU A 2 -11.71 57.42 -10.50
CA LEU A 2 -11.67 56.13 -9.81
C LEU A 2 -10.72 55.22 -10.59
N VAL A 3 -9.54 54.94 -10.05
CA VAL A 3 -8.69 53.84 -10.53
C VAL A 3 -8.97 52.64 -9.64
N SER A 4 -9.53 51.58 -10.24
CA SER A 4 -9.70 50.27 -9.61
C SER A 4 -8.36 49.76 -9.10
N SER A 5 -8.25 49.49 -7.80
CA SER A 5 -7.16 48.67 -7.26
C SER A 5 -7.36 47.24 -7.76
N LEU A 6 -6.69 46.89 -8.86
CA LEU A 6 -6.61 45.53 -9.38
C LEU A 6 -5.99 44.66 -8.28
N CYS A 7 -6.80 43.76 -7.69
CA CYS A 7 -6.29 42.68 -6.85
C CYS A 7 -5.33 41.83 -7.69
N SER A 8 -4.05 41.81 -7.32
CA SER A 8 -3.00 41.03 -7.98
C SER A 8 -3.23 39.54 -7.74
N GLN A 9 -3.96 38.89 -8.65
CA GLN A 9 -3.91 37.44 -8.81
C GLN A 9 -2.59 37.06 -9.50
N ALA A 10 -2.00 35.91 -9.17
CA ALA A 10 -0.87 35.42 -9.97
C ALA A 10 -1.37 35.08 -11.37
N THR A 11 -0.62 35.49 -12.39
CA THR A 11 -0.95 35.18 -13.78
C THR A 11 -0.98 33.67 -13.96
N VAL A 12 -2.12 33.12 -14.39
CA VAL A 12 -2.22 31.72 -14.80
C VAL A 12 -1.18 31.46 -15.89
N ASN A 13 -0.39 30.40 -15.73
CA ASN A 13 0.75 30.08 -16.59
C ASN A 13 1.77 31.23 -16.67
N ASN A 14 2.16 31.76 -15.50
CA ASN A 14 3.04 32.94 -15.38
C ASN A 14 4.36 32.74 -16.18
N PRO A 15 4.64 33.56 -17.22
CA PRO A 15 5.86 33.45 -18.01
C PRO A 15 7.13 33.72 -17.20
N ASN A 16 7.04 34.41 -16.06
CA ASN A 16 8.18 34.57 -15.16
C ASN A 16 8.72 33.23 -14.63
N THR A 17 7.96 32.14 -14.73
CA THR A 17 8.41 30.78 -14.37
C THR A 17 9.25 30.11 -15.46
N ASP A 18 9.40 30.71 -16.64
CA ASP A 18 10.17 30.12 -17.76
C ASP A 18 11.62 29.84 -17.37
N TRP A 19 12.26 30.77 -16.67
CA TRP A 19 13.62 30.56 -16.20
C TRP A 19 13.71 29.42 -15.18
N PHE A 20 12.65 29.18 -14.42
CA PHE A 20 12.57 28.15 -13.39
C PHE A 20 12.38 26.77 -14.03
N ARG A 21 11.54 26.68 -15.07
CA ARG A 21 11.46 25.52 -15.97
C ARG A 21 12.84 25.22 -16.58
N ASP A 22 13.50 26.24 -17.15
CA ASP A 22 14.80 26.08 -17.81
C ASP A 22 15.93 25.74 -16.85
N ALA A 23 15.77 26.09 -15.56
CA ALA A 23 16.69 25.70 -14.51
C ALA A 23 16.69 24.19 -14.28
N GLN A 24 15.58 23.50 -14.54
CA GLN A 24 15.35 22.05 -14.37
C GLN A 24 15.44 21.57 -12.91
N TYR A 25 16.53 21.88 -12.22
CA TYR A 25 16.72 21.58 -10.82
C TYR A 25 17.54 22.65 -10.07
N GLY A 26 17.38 22.66 -8.75
CA GLY A 26 18.16 23.49 -7.84
C GLY A 26 18.39 22.81 -6.49
N VAL A 27 19.11 23.50 -5.62
CA VAL A 27 19.48 23.01 -4.29
C VAL A 27 18.78 23.83 -3.21
N PHE A 28 18.30 23.16 -2.16
CA PHE A 28 17.74 23.78 -0.97
C PHE A 28 18.63 23.50 0.23
N MET A 29 18.74 24.44 1.17
CA MET A 29 19.41 24.24 2.45
C MET A 29 18.61 24.78 3.61
N HIS A 30 18.24 23.89 4.53
CA HIS A 30 17.76 24.26 5.86
C HIS A 30 18.92 24.65 6.78
N LEU A 31 19.29 25.94 6.78
CA LEU A 31 20.20 26.56 7.75
C LEU A 31 19.37 27.25 8.84
N LEU A 32 19.04 26.53 9.91
CA LEU A 32 18.16 26.99 10.98
C LEU A 32 18.90 27.11 12.32
N PRO A 33 19.42 28.29 12.69
CA PRO A 33 19.97 28.50 14.03
C PRO A 33 18.91 28.23 15.11
N GLY A 34 19.27 27.43 16.12
CA GLY A 34 18.38 27.09 17.24
C GLY A 34 18.57 27.98 18.47
N ASP A 35 19.73 28.62 18.57
CA ASP A 35 20.18 29.40 19.71
C ASP A 35 21.20 30.48 19.30
N ALA A 36 21.65 31.29 20.25
CA ALA A 36 22.64 32.35 19.99
C ALA A 36 24.00 31.79 19.51
N LYS A 37 24.38 30.57 19.90
CA LYS A 37 25.65 29.94 19.50
C LYS A 37 25.62 29.56 18.02
N SER A 38 24.56 28.88 17.59
CA SER A 38 24.33 28.54 16.20
C SER A 38 24.05 29.77 15.34
N LEU A 39 23.46 30.84 15.90
CA LEU A 39 23.35 32.12 15.19
C LEU A 39 24.73 32.76 14.95
N ALA A 40 25.65 32.67 15.91
CA ALA A 40 26.99 33.19 15.75
C ALA A 40 27.74 32.51 14.59
N LEU A 41 27.50 31.22 14.34
CA LEU A 41 28.10 30.49 13.21
C LEU A 41 27.67 31.03 11.83
N VAL A 42 26.60 31.83 11.74
CA VAL A 42 26.26 32.53 10.49
C VAL A 42 27.40 33.47 10.07
N GLN A 43 28.17 34.02 11.01
CA GLN A 43 29.35 34.84 10.72
C GLN A 43 30.47 34.04 10.03
N GLU A 44 30.54 32.74 10.32
CA GLU A 44 31.58 31.84 9.81
C GLU A 44 31.16 31.10 8.53
N PHE A 45 29.91 31.29 8.07
CA PHE A 45 29.40 30.62 6.88
C PHE A 45 30.24 30.93 5.62
N ASP A 46 30.76 29.89 4.98
CA ASP A 46 31.62 29.99 3.79
C ASP A 46 30.78 30.09 2.52
N VAL A 47 30.36 31.30 2.19
CA VAL A 47 29.52 31.58 1.01
C VAL A 47 30.24 31.25 -0.30
N GLU A 48 31.55 31.48 -0.38
CA GLU A 48 32.34 31.26 -1.58
C GLU A 48 32.59 29.75 -1.79
N GLY A 49 32.85 29.01 -0.71
CA GLY A 49 32.91 27.55 -0.72
C GLY A 49 31.61 26.92 -1.19
N LEU A 50 30.48 27.34 -0.64
CA LEU A 50 29.18 26.85 -1.07
C LEU A 50 28.89 27.23 -2.54
N ALA A 51 29.21 28.44 -2.97
CA ALA A 51 29.00 28.87 -4.35
C ALA A 51 29.78 28.00 -5.36
N ARG A 52 31.04 27.66 -5.06
CA ARG A 52 31.83 26.70 -5.86
C ARG A 52 31.22 25.30 -5.87
N GLN A 53 30.70 24.83 -4.73
CA GLN A 53 30.02 23.54 -4.66
C GLN A 53 28.78 23.54 -5.57
N LEU A 54 27.91 24.56 -5.48
CA LEU A 54 26.70 24.68 -6.29
C LEU A 54 27.00 24.81 -7.79
N GLU A 55 28.02 25.58 -8.17
CA GLU A 55 28.52 25.69 -9.53
C GLU A 55 29.01 24.33 -10.07
N THR A 56 29.75 23.58 -9.25
CA THR A 56 30.18 22.21 -9.57
C THR A 56 28.98 21.27 -9.74
N LEU A 57 27.91 21.47 -8.97
CA LEU A 57 26.68 20.71 -9.11
C LEU A 57 25.85 21.12 -10.33
N GLY A 58 26.13 22.26 -10.96
CA GLY A 58 25.35 22.77 -12.09
C GLY A 58 23.98 23.33 -11.70
N ALA A 59 23.73 23.54 -10.41
CA ALA A 59 22.46 24.08 -9.91
C ALA A 59 22.22 25.50 -10.45
N LYS A 60 21.02 25.76 -10.97
CA LYS A 60 20.68 27.07 -11.57
C LYS A 60 20.00 28.02 -10.60
N TYR A 61 19.55 27.49 -9.46
CA TYR A 61 19.09 28.28 -8.34
C TYR A 61 19.41 27.60 -7.01
N PHE A 62 19.44 28.41 -5.95
CA PHE A 62 19.67 27.98 -4.58
C PHE A 62 18.62 28.59 -3.66
N VAL A 63 18.00 27.76 -2.82
CA VAL A 63 17.02 28.18 -1.83
C VAL A 63 17.62 28.08 -0.44
N ILE A 64 17.58 29.16 0.33
CA ILE A 64 18.05 29.17 1.73
C ILE A 64 16.97 29.67 2.68
N THR A 65 16.91 29.06 3.86
CA THR A 65 16.04 29.51 4.95
C THR A 65 16.50 30.84 5.51
N LEU A 66 15.60 31.81 5.63
CA LEU A 66 15.84 33.00 6.46
C LEU A 66 15.78 32.63 7.94
N GLY A 67 14.87 31.74 8.33
CA GLY A 67 14.66 31.26 9.70
C GLY A 67 13.37 30.46 9.77
N GLN A 68 13.06 29.88 10.93
CA GLN A 68 11.82 29.12 11.15
C GLN A 68 11.43 29.19 12.64
N ASN A 69 11.10 28.05 13.24
CA ASN A 69 10.39 27.98 14.52
C ASN A 69 11.20 28.46 15.73
N SER A 70 12.54 28.47 15.68
CA SER A 70 13.39 28.85 16.82
C SER A 70 13.37 30.33 17.17
N GLY A 71 13.00 31.19 16.22
CA GLY A 71 13.04 32.63 16.38
C GLY A 71 14.35 33.29 15.98
N PHE A 72 15.30 32.54 15.44
CA PHE A 72 16.55 33.08 14.93
C PHE A 72 16.55 33.16 13.41
N PHE A 73 17.09 34.26 12.87
CA PHE A 73 17.10 34.55 11.44
C PHE A 73 18.51 34.83 10.92
N ASN A 74 18.83 34.32 9.73
CA ASN A 74 20.14 34.43 9.07
C ASN A 74 20.40 35.81 8.41
N ALA A 75 19.54 36.79 8.65
CA ALA A 75 19.65 38.13 8.12
C ALA A 75 19.04 39.17 9.08
N PRO A 76 19.52 40.43 9.07
CA PRO A 76 18.96 41.50 9.90
C PRO A 76 17.54 41.87 9.45
N ASN A 77 16.66 42.23 10.38
CA ASN A 77 15.32 42.76 10.06
C ASN A 77 14.84 43.73 11.15
N ALA A 78 14.96 45.03 10.87
CA ALA A 78 14.64 46.07 11.84
C ALA A 78 13.13 46.12 12.18
N THR A 79 12.28 45.72 11.25
CA THR A 79 10.83 45.60 11.46
C THR A 79 10.49 44.49 12.44
N TYR A 80 11.12 43.31 12.30
CA TYR A 80 10.98 42.22 13.27
C TYR A 80 11.47 42.63 14.66
N ASP A 81 12.66 43.24 14.72
CA ASP A 81 13.25 43.74 15.98
C ASP A 81 12.32 44.76 16.66
N ARG A 82 11.71 45.67 15.88
CA ARG A 82 10.75 46.65 16.40
C ARG A 82 9.46 46.03 16.92
N TYR A 83 8.86 45.08 16.19
CA TYR A 83 7.64 44.42 16.64
C TYR A 83 7.88 43.61 17.91
N THR A 84 8.98 42.87 17.95
CA THR A 84 9.30 41.95 19.05
C THR A 84 9.97 42.65 20.24
N GLY A 85 10.60 43.81 20.04
CA GLY A 85 11.39 44.50 21.05
C GLY A 85 12.75 43.84 21.32
N TYR A 86 13.23 42.97 20.43
CA TYR A 86 14.61 42.46 20.51
C TYR A 86 15.61 43.53 20.07
N ALA A 87 16.80 43.52 20.68
CA ALA A 87 17.91 44.33 20.20
C ALA A 87 18.44 43.77 18.87
N PRO A 88 18.91 44.62 17.93
CA PRO A 88 19.56 44.15 16.72
C PRO A 88 20.69 43.16 17.03
N GLY A 89 20.76 42.04 16.29
CA GLY A 89 21.73 40.98 16.55
C GLY A 89 21.29 39.90 17.55
N ALA A 90 20.22 40.14 18.33
CA ALA A 90 19.80 39.18 19.36
C ALA A 90 19.06 37.96 18.81
N ARG A 91 18.29 38.15 17.73
CA ARG A 91 17.52 37.10 17.04
C ARG A 91 17.81 37.07 15.55
N CYS A 92 17.93 38.25 14.95
CA CYS A 92 18.34 38.42 13.57
C CYS A 92 19.88 38.56 13.51
N SER A 93 20.55 37.77 12.67
CA SER A 93 21.99 37.86 12.42
C SER A 93 22.38 39.28 12.01
N THR A 94 23.51 39.77 12.52
CA THR A 94 24.10 41.05 12.09
C THR A 94 24.73 40.95 10.70
N ARG A 95 25.11 39.73 10.26
CA ARG A 95 25.52 39.44 8.88
C ARG A 95 24.28 39.17 8.04
N ASP A 96 24.19 39.84 6.89
CA ASP A 96 23.12 39.60 5.91
C ASP A 96 23.55 38.48 4.96
N LEU A 97 23.37 37.23 5.40
CA LEU A 97 23.82 36.05 4.66
C LEU A 97 23.21 35.94 3.24
N PRO A 98 21.92 36.24 3.01
CA PRO A 98 21.36 36.31 1.66
C PRO A 98 22.08 37.27 0.72
N LEU A 99 22.47 38.47 1.18
CA LEU A 99 23.23 39.40 0.34
C LEU A 99 24.62 38.88 0.03
N ASP A 100 25.30 38.29 1.00
CA ASP A 100 26.61 37.69 0.79
C ASP A 100 26.54 36.54 -0.23
N LEU A 101 25.54 35.67 -0.10
CA LEU A 101 25.27 34.60 -1.07
C LEU A 101 24.96 35.15 -2.45
N HIS A 102 24.11 36.18 -2.57
CA HIS A 102 23.80 36.78 -3.86
C HIS A 102 25.07 37.27 -4.58
N ARG A 103 25.99 37.95 -3.86
CA ARG A 103 27.24 38.48 -4.45
C ARG A 103 28.10 37.39 -5.09
N VAL A 104 28.11 36.18 -4.52
CA VAL A 104 28.91 35.06 -5.02
C VAL A 104 28.15 34.16 -6.00
N LEU A 105 26.82 34.09 -5.91
CA LEU A 105 25.97 33.28 -6.77
C LEU A 105 25.65 33.96 -8.12
N GLN A 106 25.44 35.28 -8.11
CA GLN A 106 25.06 36.04 -9.31
C GLN A 106 26.09 35.94 -10.45
N PRO A 107 27.41 36.09 -10.20
CA PRO A 107 28.42 35.96 -11.26
C PRO A 107 28.48 34.55 -11.87
N ARG A 108 27.96 33.54 -11.16
CA ARG A 108 27.91 32.13 -11.56
C ARG A 108 26.59 31.76 -12.25
N GLY A 109 25.68 32.73 -12.42
CA GLY A 109 24.38 32.50 -13.01
C GLY A 109 23.43 31.66 -12.14
N ILE A 110 23.67 31.61 -10.81
CA ILE A 110 22.83 30.88 -9.87
C ILE A 110 21.86 31.88 -9.22
N ARG A 111 20.55 31.69 -9.40
CA ARG A 111 19.54 32.57 -8.80
C ARG A 111 19.31 32.24 -7.33
N LEU A 112 19.16 33.25 -6.48
CA LEU A 112 18.86 33.06 -5.06
C LEU A 112 17.34 33.09 -4.82
N MET A 113 16.84 32.16 -4.02
CA MET A 113 15.48 32.13 -3.50
C MET A 113 15.48 32.01 -1.98
N LEU A 114 14.43 32.50 -1.34
CA LEU A 114 14.34 32.56 0.13
C LEU A 114 13.18 31.72 0.66
N TYR A 115 13.39 31.13 1.82
CA TYR A 115 12.36 30.40 2.56
C TYR A 115 12.00 31.11 3.86
N LEU A 116 10.70 31.10 4.19
CA LEU A 116 10.18 31.60 5.46
C LEU A 116 8.87 30.89 5.84
N PRO A 117 8.56 30.62 7.11
CA PRO A 117 7.22 30.18 7.49
C PRO A 117 6.14 31.27 7.24
N CYS A 118 4.91 30.81 7.01
CA CYS A 118 3.67 31.61 6.98
C CYS A 118 3.28 32.13 8.37
N GLN A 119 3.97 31.71 9.43
CA GLN A 119 3.76 32.18 10.79
C GLN A 119 5.05 32.72 11.39
N THR A 120 4.89 33.50 12.44
CA THR A 120 5.99 33.89 13.32
C THR A 120 6.51 32.66 14.08
N PRO A 121 7.75 32.65 14.57
CA PRO A 121 8.39 31.48 15.15
C PRO A 121 7.67 30.87 16.35
N ASN A 122 7.30 29.58 16.27
CA ASN A 122 6.51 28.91 17.30
C ASN A 122 7.26 28.61 18.63
N GLN A 123 8.58 28.78 18.68
CA GLN A 123 9.39 28.61 19.89
C GLN A 123 9.84 29.94 20.51
N ASP A 124 9.33 31.06 20.00
CA ASP A 124 9.60 32.40 20.54
C ASP A 124 8.31 33.06 21.05
N ALA A 125 8.02 32.85 22.34
CA ALA A 125 6.84 33.41 22.99
C ALA A 125 6.74 34.94 22.88
N ARG A 126 7.88 35.65 22.84
CA ARG A 126 7.89 37.10 22.66
C ARG A 126 7.44 37.48 21.26
N ALA A 127 7.89 36.74 20.25
CA ALA A 127 7.43 36.93 18.87
C ALA A 127 5.95 36.59 18.73
N GLN A 128 5.48 35.50 19.34
CA GLN A 128 4.06 35.14 19.35
C GLN A 128 3.20 36.28 19.91
N LYS A 129 3.54 36.77 21.10
CA LYS A 129 2.86 37.89 21.73
C LYS A 129 2.89 39.18 20.89
N ALA A 130 4.05 39.52 20.32
CA ALA A 130 4.22 40.73 19.50
C ALA A 130 3.33 40.75 18.25
N PHE A 131 3.08 39.58 17.67
CA PHE A 131 2.25 39.43 16.47
C PHE A 131 0.79 39.04 16.79
N GLY A 132 0.42 38.94 18.07
CA GLY A 132 -0.95 38.66 18.50
C GLY A 132 -1.34 37.17 18.44
N LEU A 133 -0.37 36.26 18.43
CA LEU A 133 -0.60 34.82 18.53
C LEU A 133 -0.59 34.35 19.99
N ALA A 134 -1.25 33.22 20.24
CA ALA A 134 -1.17 32.55 21.53
C ALA A 134 0.27 32.07 21.80
N GLU A 135 0.61 31.78 23.05
CA GLU A 135 1.93 31.21 23.35
C GLU A 135 1.86 29.68 23.22
N GLY A 136 2.80 29.07 22.49
CA GLY A 136 2.83 27.61 22.35
C GLY A 136 3.67 27.07 21.21
N LYS A 137 4.22 25.87 21.40
CA LYS A 137 5.17 25.23 20.47
C LYS A 137 4.55 24.59 19.21
N ARG A 138 3.24 24.71 19.03
CA ARG A 138 2.49 24.13 17.90
C ARG A 138 2.04 25.24 16.97
N ASP A 139 1.76 24.88 15.71
CA ASP A 139 1.16 25.82 14.75
C ASP A 139 -0.14 26.40 15.31
N GLN A 140 -0.36 27.68 15.03
CA GLN A 140 -1.47 28.43 15.61
C GLN A 140 -2.39 28.97 14.53
N PRO A 141 -3.69 29.11 14.81
CA PRO A 141 -4.57 29.86 13.94
C PRO A 141 -4.09 31.31 13.80
N ILE A 142 -3.93 31.76 12.56
CA ILE A 142 -3.60 33.14 12.23
C ILE A 142 -4.81 33.84 11.61
N ASP A 143 -4.80 35.17 11.64
CA ASP A 143 -5.80 36.00 10.99
C ASP A 143 -5.15 37.03 10.05
N LEU A 144 -5.99 37.84 9.41
CA LEU A 144 -5.52 38.83 8.44
C LEU A 144 -4.73 39.98 9.10
N GLU A 145 -5.00 40.30 10.38
CA GLU A 145 -4.23 41.31 11.11
C GLU A 145 -2.81 40.82 11.36
N PHE A 146 -2.67 39.58 11.83
CA PHE A 146 -1.39 38.89 11.92
C PHE A 146 -0.68 38.89 10.56
N ALA A 147 -1.37 38.47 9.49
CA ALA A 147 -0.78 38.39 8.16
C ALA A 147 -0.26 39.75 7.69
N ARG A 148 -1.00 40.84 7.91
CA ARG A 148 -0.53 42.20 7.57
C ARG A 148 0.72 42.61 8.34
N LYS A 149 0.86 42.24 9.63
CA LYS A 149 2.08 42.52 10.42
C LYS A 149 3.26 41.70 9.91
N TRP A 150 3.07 40.39 9.70
CA TRP A 150 4.12 39.51 9.18
C TRP A 150 4.57 39.92 7.77
N ALA A 151 3.63 40.38 6.93
CA ALA A 151 3.91 40.92 5.62
C ALA A 151 4.84 42.15 5.66
N ARG A 152 4.82 42.98 6.72
CA ARG A 152 5.79 44.07 6.86
C ARG A 152 7.21 43.57 7.09
N VAL A 153 7.38 42.47 7.83
CA VAL A 153 8.67 41.80 8.02
C VAL A 153 9.18 41.27 6.68
N ILE A 154 8.31 40.57 5.93
CA ILE A 154 8.61 40.06 4.58
C ILE A 154 8.97 41.20 3.62
N GLN A 155 8.18 42.28 3.64
CA GLN A 155 8.35 43.44 2.75
C GLN A 155 9.69 44.16 2.98
N GLU A 156 10.19 44.23 4.22
CA GLU A 156 11.52 44.82 4.48
C GLU A 156 12.62 44.02 3.76
N TRP A 157 12.63 42.69 3.89
CA TRP A 157 13.59 41.85 3.17
C TRP A 157 13.39 41.93 1.66
N SER A 158 12.14 41.85 1.17
CA SER A 158 11.83 42.00 -0.25
C SER A 158 12.36 43.32 -0.81
N GLY A 159 12.08 44.45 -0.15
CA GLY A 159 12.55 45.77 -0.58
C GLY A 159 14.07 45.91 -0.52
N ARG A 160 14.73 45.35 0.49
CA ARG A 160 16.20 45.38 0.61
C ARG A 160 16.88 44.58 -0.49
N TYR A 161 16.39 43.38 -0.77
CA TYR A 161 17.03 42.49 -1.74
C TYR A 161 16.65 42.85 -3.17
N GLY A 162 15.42 43.28 -3.41
CA GLY A 162 14.94 43.62 -4.73
C GLY A 162 15.14 42.47 -5.72
N ASP A 163 15.63 42.80 -6.90
CA ASP A 163 15.95 41.88 -8.00
C ASP A 163 16.99 40.79 -7.69
N LYS A 164 17.65 40.86 -6.52
CA LYS A 164 18.68 39.91 -6.08
C LYS A 164 18.11 38.57 -5.65
N VAL A 165 16.82 38.56 -5.29
CA VAL A 165 16.05 37.37 -4.92
C VAL A 165 15.02 37.10 -6.01
N ALA A 166 15.12 35.91 -6.61
CA ALA A 166 14.31 35.48 -7.73
C ALA A 166 13.01 34.78 -7.31
N GLY A 167 12.88 34.40 -6.03
CA GLY A 167 11.64 33.82 -5.53
C GLY A 167 11.64 33.46 -4.05
N TRP A 168 10.47 33.03 -3.60
CA TRP A 168 10.12 32.79 -2.21
C TRP A 168 9.34 31.48 -2.06
N TRP A 169 9.64 30.73 -1.01
CA TRP A 169 8.94 29.50 -0.64
C TRP A 169 8.45 29.61 0.79
N PHE A 170 7.13 29.66 0.97
CA PHE A 170 6.53 29.84 2.29
C PHE A 170 6.03 28.53 2.90
N ASP A 171 6.50 28.19 4.09
CA ASP A 171 6.10 26.97 4.79
C ASP A 171 4.88 27.16 5.71
N GLY A 172 4.03 26.15 5.87
CA GLY A 172 2.97 26.20 6.88
C GLY A 172 1.74 27.02 6.49
N GLY A 173 1.46 27.14 5.20
CA GLY A 173 0.17 27.59 4.66
C GLY A 173 -0.92 26.55 4.88
N TYR A 174 -1.15 26.12 6.12
CA TYR A 174 -2.09 25.04 6.41
C TYR A 174 -3.51 25.55 6.65
N GLU A 175 -4.50 24.76 6.23
CA GLU A 175 -5.90 25.02 6.59
C GLU A 175 -6.11 25.00 8.11
N ARG A 176 -5.41 24.13 8.85
CA ARG A 176 -5.46 24.05 10.32
C ARG A 176 -5.00 25.33 11.02
N VAL A 177 -4.25 26.18 10.30
CA VAL A 177 -3.78 27.47 10.80
C VAL A 177 -4.62 28.63 10.27
N ARG A 178 -5.71 28.33 9.56
CA ARG A 178 -6.62 29.30 8.91
C ARG A 178 -5.94 30.15 7.83
N PHE A 179 -4.82 29.67 7.28
CA PHE A 179 -4.21 30.31 6.10
C PHE A 179 -5.19 30.22 4.93
N ASN A 180 -5.40 31.32 4.23
CA ASN A 180 -6.39 31.43 3.17
C ASN A 180 -5.90 32.32 2.02
N GLU A 181 -6.71 32.43 0.97
CA GLU A 181 -6.37 33.17 -0.26
C GLU A 181 -6.05 34.64 -0.01
N GLU A 182 -6.78 35.32 0.89
CA GLU A 182 -6.55 36.74 1.18
C GLU A 182 -5.19 36.95 1.86
N MET A 183 -4.80 36.07 2.79
CA MET A 183 -3.49 36.10 3.42
C MET A 183 -2.37 35.78 2.42
N ALA A 184 -2.60 34.81 1.52
CA ALA A 184 -1.65 34.46 0.46
C ALA A 184 -1.38 35.65 -0.47
N GLN A 185 -2.41 36.41 -0.83
CA GLN A 185 -2.26 37.64 -1.62
C GLN A 185 -1.46 38.70 -0.89
N VAL A 186 -1.70 38.91 0.41
CA VAL A 186 -0.94 39.84 1.25
C VAL A 186 0.55 39.46 1.29
N TYR A 187 0.87 38.17 1.44
CA TYR A 187 2.25 37.69 1.44
C TYR A 187 2.90 37.76 0.07
N ALA A 188 2.18 37.40 -1.00
CA ALA A 188 2.68 37.50 -2.37
C ALA A 188 3.02 38.96 -2.74
N GLN A 189 2.16 39.92 -2.37
CA GLN A 189 2.42 41.35 -2.58
C GLN A 189 3.65 41.83 -1.80
N ALA A 190 3.79 41.40 -0.54
CA ALA A 190 4.97 41.74 0.27
C ALA A 190 6.26 41.12 -0.28
N ALA A 191 6.22 39.87 -0.72
CA ALA A 191 7.35 39.15 -1.28
C ALA A 191 7.79 39.72 -2.64
N LYS A 192 6.83 40.17 -3.46
CA LYS A 192 7.04 40.80 -4.78
C LYS A 192 7.29 42.31 -4.71
N HIS A 193 7.32 42.91 -3.52
CA HIS A 193 7.42 44.37 -3.36
C HIS A 193 8.71 44.95 -3.95
N GLY A 194 9.87 44.35 -3.66
CA GLY A 194 11.15 44.80 -4.23
C GLY A 194 11.47 44.19 -5.60
N ASN A 195 10.85 43.07 -5.96
CA ASN A 195 10.98 42.41 -7.25
C ASN A 195 9.63 41.88 -7.73
N PRO A 196 8.91 42.64 -8.57
CA PRO A 196 7.62 42.22 -9.12
C PRO A 196 7.66 40.89 -9.89
N SER A 197 8.84 40.49 -10.38
CA SER A 197 9.05 39.25 -11.13
C SER A 197 9.48 38.06 -10.25
N ALA A 198 9.62 38.24 -8.93
CA ALA A 198 9.97 37.15 -8.03
C ALA A 198 8.85 36.09 -8.01
N LEU A 199 9.22 34.81 -8.02
CA LEU A 199 8.27 33.69 -7.91
C LEU A 199 7.84 33.46 -6.47
N VAL A 200 6.59 33.13 -6.20
CA VAL A 200 6.08 32.87 -4.84
C VAL A 200 5.28 31.56 -4.79
N THR A 201 5.41 30.80 -3.70
CA THR A 201 4.56 29.65 -3.40
C THR A 201 4.27 29.50 -1.92
N PHE A 202 3.20 28.78 -1.58
CA PHE A 202 2.74 28.54 -0.21
C PHE A 202 2.51 27.04 0.02
N ASN A 203 3.19 26.46 1.00
CA ASN A 203 3.16 25.04 1.26
C ASN A 203 1.96 24.61 2.13
N PRO A 204 1.07 23.73 1.62
CA PRO A 204 -0.04 23.19 2.39
C PRO A 204 0.30 21.85 3.06
N GLY A 205 1.58 21.45 3.09
CA GLY A 205 2.10 20.19 3.62
C GLY A 205 2.50 19.21 2.51
N VAL A 206 2.75 17.94 2.87
CA VAL A 206 3.32 16.91 1.98
C VAL A 206 2.35 16.48 0.85
N ARG A 207 2.21 17.32 -0.17
CA ARG A 207 1.37 17.13 -1.35
C ARG A 207 1.77 18.11 -2.46
N LEU A 208 1.45 17.76 -3.70
CA LEU A 208 1.69 18.59 -4.88
C LEU A 208 0.35 18.96 -5.52
N ILE A 209 -0.10 20.18 -5.23
CA ILE A 209 -1.31 20.80 -5.74
C ILE A 209 -1.05 22.29 -5.98
N ARG A 210 -1.90 22.96 -6.76
CA ARG A 210 -2.02 24.42 -6.64
C ARG A 210 -2.75 24.73 -5.35
N HIS A 211 -2.08 25.39 -4.40
CA HIS A 211 -2.67 25.65 -3.08
C HIS A 211 -3.48 26.96 -3.06
N THR A 212 -2.97 28.02 -3.68
CA THR A 212 -3.63 29.34 -3.73
C THR A 212 -3.62 29.92 -5.15
N GLN A 213 -4.41 30.96 -5.41
CA GLN A 213 -4.32 31.69 -6.67
C GLN A 213 -3.14 32.68 -6.69
N ALA A 214 -2.58 33.01 -5.53
CA ALA A 214 -1.45 33.93 -5.37
C ALA A 214 -0.06 33.32 -5.65
N GLU A 215 0.05 31.99 -5.82
CA GLU A 215 1.32 31.33 -6.14
C GLU A 215 1.61 31.20 -7.64
N ASP A 216 2.89 31.23 -7.99
CA ASP A 216 3.39 31.09 -9.37
C ASP A 216 3.81 29.64 -9.69
N TYR A 217 4.12 28.85 -8.67
CA TYR A 217 4.57 27.45 -8.78
C TYR A 217 4.07 26.63 -7.59
N THR A 218 3.98 25.31 -7.72
CA THR A 218 3.55 24.44 -6.61
C THR A 218 4.64 24.30 -5.56
N ALA A 219 4.31 24.39 -4.28
CA ALA A 219 5.29 24.21 -3.20
C ALA A 219 5.91 22.79 -3.25
N GLY A 220 5.04 21.79 -3.45
CA GLY A 220 5.43 20.45 -3.89
C GLY A 220 6.28 19.68 -2.90
N GLU A 221 6.05 19.82 -1.60
CA GLU A 221 6.77 19.06 -0.58
C GLU A 221 6.47 17.55 -0.73
N LEU A 222 7.49 16.73 -0.94
CA LEU A 222 7.37 15.29 -1.11
C LEU A 222 8.37 14.52 -0.23
N ASN A 223 7.85 13.66 0.65
CA ASN A 223 8.68 12.70 1.38
C ASN A 223 9.14 11.55 0.46
N GLU A 224 8.24 10.98 -0.34
CA GLU A 224 8.53 9.87 -1.25
C GLU A 224 8.23 10.27 -2.70
N PRO A 225 9.20 10.89 -3.41
CA PRO A 225 8.92 11.62 -4.65
C PRO A 225 8.78 10.73 -5.88
N PHE A 226 9.32 9.50 -5.87
CA PHE A 226 9.61 8.73 -7.09
C PHE A 226 8.40 8.29 -7.91
N ASN A 227 7.20 8.31 -7.32
CA ASN A 227 5.95 7.98 -8.01
C ASN A 227 5.16 9.23 -8.46
N VAL A 228 5.67 10.43 -8.19
CA VAL A 228 5.01 11.70 -8.49
C VAL A 228 5.73 12.33 -9.69
N LEU A 229 5.04 12.37 -10.82
CA LEU A 229 5.53 12.95 -12.07
C LEU A 229 4.57 14.02 -12.57
N PRO A 230 5.05 15.08 -13.24
CA PRO A 230 4.17 16.02 -13.93
C PRO A 230 3.39 15.27 -15.01
N THR A 231 2.11 15.55 -15.16
CA THR A 231 1.37 15.20 -16.39
C THR A 231 1.61 16.25 -17.48
N SER A 232 1.88 17.49 -17.05
CA SER A 232 2.29 18.63 -17.87
C SER A 232 3.14 19.59 -17.02
N ARG A 233 3.69 20.62 -17.66
CA ARG A 233 4.34 21.75 -16.99
C ARG A 233 3.46 22.41 -15.93
N TRP A 234 2.16 22.45 -16.15
CA TRP A 234 1.23 23.26 -15.37
C TRP A 234 0.35 22.39 -14.46
N VAL A 235 0.16 22.85 -13.22
CA VAL A 235 -0.83 22.34 -12.27
C VAL A 235 -1.79 23.48 -11.98
N ASP A 236 -2.98 23.41 -12.58
CA ASP A 236 -4.03 24.42 -12.45
C ASP A 236 -3.54 25.86 -12.68
N GLY A 237 -2.53 26.06 -13.53
CA GLY A 237 -1.94 27.37 -13.83
C GLY A 237 -0.64 27.72 -13.12
N SER A 238 -0.19 26.92 -12.15
CA SER A 238 1.10 27.08 -11.47
C SER A 238 2.15 26.16 -12.10
N GLN A 239 3.39 26.62 -12.19
CA GLN A 239 4.51 25.78 -12.63
C GLN A 239 4.65 24.56 -11.71
N TRP A 240 4.64 23.36 -12.28
CA TRP A 240 4.88 22.12 -11.55
C TRP A 240 6.29 22.16 -10.97
N HIS A 241 6.37 22.04 -9.65
CA HIS A 241 7.61 22.00 -8.91
C HIS A 241 7.48 21.04 -7.72
N ALA A 242 8.55 20.30 -7.43
CA ALA A 242 8.66 19.44 -6.26
C ALA A 242 9.91 19.78 -5.43
N LEU A 243 9.75 19.84 -4.11
CA LEU A 243 10.81 19.94 -3.12
C LEU A 243 10.90 18.64 -2.32
N THR A 244 12.10 18.06 -2.23
CA THR A 244 12.36 16.83 -1.46
C THR A 244 13.79 16.83 -0.93
N TYR A 245 14.13 15.93 0.00
CA TYR A 245 15.45 15.87 0.67
C TYR A 245 16.28 14.66 0.27
N LEU A 246 17.61 14.83 0.20
CA LEU A 246 18.54 13.72 -0.11
C LEU A 246 18.90 12.87 1.11
N GLY A 247 18.88 13.46 2.31
CA GLY A 247 19.23 12.77 3.56
C GLY A 247 18.11 11.88 4.14
N SER A 248 18.35 11.27 5.29
CA SER A 248 17.33 10.47 6.01
C SER A 248 16.13 11.28 6.50
N ARG A 249 16.31 12.59 6.62
CA ARG A 249 15.30 13.60 6.95
C ARG A 249 15.73 14.96 6.37
N TRP A 250 14.83 15.94 6.40
CA TRP A 250 15.16 17.34 6.07
C TRP A 250 16.41 17.83 6.84
N SER A 251 17.28 18.59 6.16
CA SER A 251 18.55 19.11 6.69
C SER A 251 19.62 18.05 7.02
N ALA A 252 19.35 16.75 6.88
CA ALA A 252 20.35 15.73 7.17
C ALA A 252 21.44 15.68 6.09
N ARG A 253 22.66 15.32 6.50
CA ARG A 253 23.88 15.28 5.65
C ARG A 253 24.15 13.90 5.03
N ASP A 254 23.43 12.87 5.46
CA ASP A 254 23.51 11.52 4.93
C ASP A 254 22.76 11.38 3.59
N THR A 255 22.63 10.16 3.07
CA THR A 255 21.84 9.86 1.87
C THR A 255 20.85 8.74 2.14
N ARG A 256 19.60 8.88 1.68
CA ARG A 256 18.54 7.87 1.91
C ARG A 256 18.26 6.94 0.73
N TYR A 257 18.68 7.32 -0.48
CA TYR A 257 18.49 6.55 -1.71
C TYR A 257 19.73 6.63 -2.59
N PRO A 258 19.98 5.67 -3.49
CA PRO A 258 21.10 5.72 -4.41
C PRO A 258 20.92 6.79 -5.50
N ALA A 259 22.03 7.27 -6.07
CA ALA A 259 22.06 8.38 -7.04
C ALA A 259 21.19 8.12 -8.28
N GLU A 260 21.15 6.87 -8.75
CA GLU A 260 20.41 6.45 -9.94
C GLU A 260 18.91 6.68 -9.79
N LYS A 261 18.38 6.55 -8.57
CA LYS A 261 16.96 6.76 -8.28
C LYS A 261 16.60 8.25 -8.44
N TRP A 262 17.47 9.13 -7.96
CA TRP A 262 17.34 10.58 -8.14
C TRP A 262 17.48 10.96 -9.61
N VAL A 263 18.47 10.41 -10.32
CA VAL A 263 18.67 10.61 -11.76
C VAL A 263 17.42 10.25 -12.56
N GLN A 264 16.86 9.06 -12.34
CA GLN A 264 15.69 8.59 -13.09
C GLN A 264 14.48 9.51 -12.87
N TRP A 265 14.21 9.85 -11.61
CA TRP A 265 13.05 10.68 -11.27
C TRP A 265 13.23 12.12 -11.76
N VAL A 266 14.37 12.76 -11.51
CA VAL A 266 14.62 14.13 -11.98
C VAL A 266 14.55 14.20 -13.51
N ARG A 267 15.13 13.24 -14.23
CA ARG A 267 15.00 13.17 -15.70
C ARG A 267 13.55 13.07 -16.14
N ALA A 268 12.75 12.22 -15.49
CA ALA A 268 11.35 12.03 -15.84
C ALA A 268 10.49 13.28 -15.56
N VAL A 269 10.81 14.01 -14.49
CA VAL A 269 10.17 15.30 -14.17
C VAL A 269 10.54 16.36 -15.20
N VAL A 270 11.85 16.54 -15.44
CA VAL A 270 12.38 17.56 -16.36
C VAL A 270 11.93 17.32 -17.80
N ALA A 271 11.83 16.06 -18.24
CA ALA A 271 11.31 15.71 -19.56
C ALA A 271 9.85 16.14 -19.78
N ARG A 272 9.12 16.46 -18.69
CA ARG A 272 7.75 16.96 -18.70
C ARG A 272 7.67 18.40 -18.20
N GLU A 273 8.79 19.12 -18.32
CA GLU A 273 8.92 20.54 -17.99
C GLU A 273 8.63 20.87 -16.51
N GLY A 274 8.72 19.89 -15.62
CA GLY A 274 8.67 20.10 -14.17
C GLY A 274 10.04 20.50 -13.61
N VAL A 275 10.02 21.11 -12.42
CA VAL A 275 11.22 21.59 -11.71
C VAL A 275 11.43 20.83 -10.40
N VAL A 276 12.67 20.46 -10.07
CA VAL A 276 13.00 19.74 -8.82
C VAL A 276 13.95 20.53 -7.95
N THR A 277 13.62 20.73 -6.68
CA THR A 277 14.56 21.24 -5.68
C THR A 277 14.96 20.13 -4.70
N LEU A 278 16.26 19.97 -4.48
CA LEU A 278 16.84 18.94 -3.59
C LEU A 278 17.42 19.58 -2.33
N ASP A 279 16.84 19.27 -1.16
CA ASP A 279 17.35 19.67 0.14
C ASP A 279 18.59 18.87 0.54
N MET A 280 19.63 19.61 0.96
CA MET A 280 20.94 19.11 1.33
C MET A 280 21.37 19.75 2.67
N GLY A 281 21.96 18.94 3.55
CA GLY A 281 22.26 19.34 4.91
C GLY A 281 23.48 20.27 5.02
N PRO A 282 23.38 21.42 5.72
CA PRO A 282 24.55 22.28 5.97
C PRO A 282 25.54 21.63 6.94
N ASN A 283 26.80 22.01 6.85
CA ASN A 283 27.77 21.71 7.90
C ASN A 283 27.67 22.74 9.02
N TRP A 284 27.48 22.28 10.26
CA TRP A 284 27.43 23.12 11.46
C TRP A 284 28.69 22.99 12.32
N ASP A 285 29.55 22.02 12.03
CA ASP A 285 30.74 21.73 12.83
C ASP A 285 31.98 22.29 12.13
N PRO A 286 32.60 23.38 12.66
CA PRO A 286 33.79 23.97 12.06
C PRO A 286 34.99 23.03 12.08
N GLN A 287 34.99 21.99 12.92
CA GLN A 287 36.04 20.96 12.94
C GLN A 287 35.87 19.94 11.82
N ALA A 288 34.63 19.67 11.40
CA ALA A 288 34.32 18.76 10.30
C ALA A 288 34.51 19.39 8.91
N GLY A 289 34.60 20.72 8.84
CA GLY A 289 34.81 21.47 7.59
C GLY A 289 34.23 22.89 7.65
N PRO A 290 34.23 23.63 6.53
CA PRO A 290 33.65 24.98 6.48
C PRO A 290 32.17 24.98 6.85
N ILE A 291 31.71 25.99 7.59
CA ILE A 291 30.31 26.16 7.93
C ILE A 291 29.50 26.40 6.66
N GLY A 292 28.40 25.65 6.50
CA GLY A 292 27.56 25.72 5.30
C GLY A 292 27.97 24.80 4.16
N ALA A 293 29.10 24.08 4.25
CA ALA A 293 29.51 23.16 3.19
C ALA A 293 28.54 21.97 3.04
N LEU A 294 28.24 21.59 1.80
CA LEU A 294 27.44 20.41 1.46
C LEU A 294 28.23 19.12 1.75
N ALA A 295 27.52 18.03 2.06
CA ALA A 295 28.14 16.72 2.25
C ALA A 295 28.54 16.08 0.91
N GLU A 296 29.74 15.51 0.83
CA GLU A 296 30.28 14.96 -0.43
C GLU A 296 29.37 13.87 -1.02
N ALA A 297 28.85 12.97 -0.18
CA ALA A 297 27.93 11.91 -0.62
C ALA A 297 26.64 12.46 -1.26
N GLN A 298 26.12 13.60 -0.78
CA GLN A 298 24.96 14.26 -1.40
C GLN A 298 25.37 14.98 -2.69
N MET A 299 26.56 15.59 -2.71
CA MET A 299 27.09 16.22 -3.93
C MET A 299 27.27 15.21 -5.06
N GLU A 300 27.75 14.00 -4.77
CA GLU A 300 27.87 12.92 -5.76
C GLU A 300 26.52 12.59 -6.42
N GLN A 301 25.41 12.58 -5.65
CA GLN A 301 24.07 12.33 -6.17
C GLN A 301 23.60 13.43 -7.11
N VAL A 302 23.83 14.69 -6.75
CA VAL A 302 23.45 15.83 -7.60
C VAL A 302 24.36 15.94 -8.83
N ARG A 303 25.66 15.59 -8.72
CA ARG A 303 26.54 15.47 -9.90
C ARG A 303 26.03 14.40 -10.86
N ALA A 304 25.56 13.27 -10.36
CA ALA A 304 24.96 12.23 -11.21
C ALA A 304 23.71 12.74 -11.95
N VAL A 305 22.84 13.49 -11.25
CA VAL A 305 21.68 14.17 -11.86
C VAL A 305 22.12 15.12 -12.97
N ARG A 306 23.10 15.98 -12.70
CA ARG A 306 23.68 16.91 -13.69
C ARG A 306 24.17 16.18 -14.93
N THR A 307 25.02 15.17 -14.75
CA THR A 307 25.61 14.41 -15.87
C THR A 307 24.52 13.82 -16.75
N ALA A 308 23.53 13.17 -16.15
CA ALA A 308 22.47 12.49 -16.88
C ALA A 308 21.51 13.43 -17.62
N LEU A 309 21.36 14.69 -17.18
CA LEU A 309 20.59 15.71 -17.89
C LEU A 309 21.36 16.29 -19.09
N ASN A 310 22.69 16.40 -19.01
CA ASN A 310 23.53 16.90 -20.10
C ASN A 310 23.72 15.88 -21.24
N GLU A 311 23.68 14.58 -20.94
CA GLU A 311 23.79 13.51 -21.97
C GLU A 311 22.56 13.46 -22.91
N GLY A 312 21.41 14.02 -22.49
CA GLY A 312 20.17 14.02 -23.28
C GLY A 312 20.05 15.14 -24.32
N SER A 313 20.97 16.10 -24.38
CA SER A 313 20.90 17.25 -25.30
C SER A 313 21.59 17.04 -26.66
N GLY A 314 22.26 15.90 -26.88
CA GLY A 314 23.02 15.60 -28.10
C GLY A 314 22.23 15.03 -29.28
N ASP A 315 21.03 14.50 -29.08
CA ASP A 315 20.29 13.71 -30.09
C ASP A 315 19.11 14.46 -30.76
N ARG A 316 19.07 15.79 -30.67
CA ARG A 316 18.12 16.61 -31.46
C ARG A 316 18.71 17.01 -32.81
N ALA A 317 19.15 16.03 -33.60
CA ALA A 317 19.38 16.23 -35.03
C ALA A 317 19.23 14.91 -35.80
N ASN A 318 18.28 14.89 -36.75
CA ASN A 318 18.06 13.93 -37.84
C ASN A 318 17.36 12.59 -37.53
N PRO A 319 16.08 12.44 -37.88
CA PRO A 319 15.43 11.14 -38.02
C PRO A 319 15.71 10.57 -39.42
N SER A 320 16.60 9.59 -39.54
CA SER A 320 16.76 8.84 -40.80
C SER A 320 16.55 7.32 -40.62
N ARG A 321 15.37 6.90 -41.08
CA ARG A 321 15.22 5.87 -42.12
C ARG A 321 15.70 4.43 -41.83
N ALA A 322 15.26 3.83 -40.72
CA ALA A 322 15.38 2.37 -40.52
C ALA A 322 14.21 1.72 -39.75
N ALA A 323 13.02 2.32 -39.74
CA ALA A 323 11.84 1.77 -39.03
C ALA A 323 10.59 1.61 -39.91
N VAL A 324 10.78 1.50 -41.23
CA VAL A 324 9.72 1.15 -42.18
C VAL A 324 10.24 0.05 -43.09
N GLU A 325 10.35 -1.17 -42.55
CA GLU A 325 10.32 -2.45 -43.31
C GLU A 325 10.63 -3.61 -42.35
N LEU A 326 9.61 -4.09 -41.62
CA LEU A 326 9.51 -5.49 -41.16
C LEU A 326 8.12 -5.73 -40.56
N ARG A 327 7.10 -5.43 -41.35
CA ARG A 327 5.76 -6.05 -41.28
C ARG A 327 5.50 -6.74 -42.60
N ALA A 328 6.11 -7.92 -42.79
CA ALA A 328 5.69 -8.87 -43.80
C ALA A 328 6.40 -10.21 -43.55
N ARG A 329 5.73 -11.12 -42.83
CA ARG A 329 5.66 -12.58 -43.08
C ARG A 329 5.02 -13.22 -41.86
N GLY A 330 3.78 -13.68 -42.04
CA GLY A 330 2.94 -14.24 -40.98
C GLY A 330 3.26 -15.68 -40.59
N GLY A 331 2.55 -16.14 -39.56
CA GLY A 331 2.40 -17.55 -39.18
C GLY A 331 2.48 -17.82 -37.67
N LEU A 332 1.33 -17.78 -36.98
CA LEU A 332 1.05 -18.56 -35.74
C LEU A 332 1.15 -20.09 -36.03
N PRO A 333 0.99 -21.07 -35.09
CA PRO A 333 1.10 -21.17 -33.62
C PRO A 333 1.95 -22.41 -33.16
N ASN A 334 2.41 -22.45 -31.90
CA ASN A 334 2.64 -23.65 -31.05
C ASN A 334 3.68 -23.34 -29.95
N PHE A 335 3.23 -22.95 -28.76
CA PHE A 335 4.12 -22.75 -27.60
C PHE A 335 3.79 -23.65 -26.40
N PHE A 336 2.89 -24.62 -26.57
CA PHE A 336 2.59 -25.65 -25.56
C PHE A 336 2.81 -27.05 -26.12
N ALA A 337 4.07 -27.44 -26.32
CA ALA A 337 4.49 -28.84 -26.41
C ALA A 337 6.03 -28.94 -26.39
N LYS A 338 6.62 -29.12 -25.20
CA LYS A 338 7.87 -29.86 -24.94
C LYS A 338 8.32 -29.66 -23.49
N ALA A 339 7.56 -30.24 -22.56
CA ALA A 339 8.02 -30.55 -21.22
C ALA A 339 8.24 -32.06 -21.14
N GLN A 340 9.35 -32.54 -21.69
CA GLN A 340 9.93 -33.86 -21.42
C GLN A 340 11.34 -33.89 -22.01
N ILE A 341 12.23 -34.62 -21.33
CA ILE A 341 13.69 -34.71 -21.52
C ILE A 341 14.44 -33.71 -20.64
N LEU A 342 14.62 -34.09 -19.38
CA LEU A 342 15.91 -34.19 -18.69
C LEU A 342 15.73 -35.08 -17.45
N SER A 343 15.42 -36.36 -17.69
CA SER A 343 15.75 -37.42 -16.72
C SER A 343 16.90 -38.20 -17.32
N ARG A 344 18.08 -38.03 -16.74
CA ARG A 344 19.27 -38.90 -16.79
C ARG A 344 20.46 -38.09 -16.32
N ASN A 345 20.72 -38.13 -15.02
CA ASN A 345 22.04 -38.46 -14.52
C ASN A 345 21.87 -39.14 -13.16
N GLY A 346 22.43 -40.34 -13.07
CA GLY A 346 22.18 -41.27 -11.99
C GLY A 346 22.69 -40.77 -10.65
N ASN A 347 21.78 -40.64 -9.70
CA ASN A 347 22.09 -40.69 -8.28
C ASN A 347 22.59 -42.10 -7.94
N LYS A 348 23.89 -42.24 -7.70
CA LYS A 348 24.36 -43.19 -6.69
C LYS A 348 24.59 -42.37 -5.42
N ILE A 349 23.65 -42.48 -4.49
CA ILE A 349 23.87 -42.08 -3.10
C ILE A 349 24.57 -43.28 -2.47
N ASP A 350 25.82 -43.06 -2.06
CA ASP A 350 26.58 -44.03 -1.28
C ASP A 350 25.96 -44.14 0.13
N ASP A 351 25.71 -45.39 0.51
CA ASP A 351 25.38 -45.91 1.84
C ASP A 351 23.96 -45.64 2.44
N PRO A 352 23.00 -46.55 2.20
CA PRO A 352 21.71 -46.61 2.88
C PRO A 352 21.76 -46.84 4.40
N ALA A 353 22.89 -47.30 4.96
CA ALA A 353 23.00 -47.59 6.40
C ALA A 353 23.11 -46.33 7.28
N ARG A 354 23.29 -45.15 6.68
CA ARG A 354 23.31 -43.86 7.40
C ARG A 354 21.93 -43.32 7.78
N TYR A 355 20.86 -43.89 7.23
CA TYR A 355 19.48 -43.40 7.40
C TYR A 355 18.51 -44.51 7.82
N GLU A 356 18.99 -45.48 8.61
CA GLU A 356 18.11 -46.39 9.34
C GLU A 356 17.23 -45.59 10.32
N PRO A 357 15.90 -45.64 10.18
CA PRO A 357 14.98 -44.89 11.02
C PRO A 357 14.96 -45.53 12.41
N ARG A 358 15.62 -44.90 13.39
CA ARG A 358 15.38 -45.24 14.79
C ARG A 358 13.92 -44.92 15.11
N ARG A 359 13.10 -45.96 15.14
CA ARG A 359 11.77 -46.00 15.76
C ARG A 359 11.87 -45.35 17.15
N TRP A 360 11.38 -44.13 17.28
CA TRP A 360 10.96 -43.58 18.57
C TRP A 360 9.46 -43.37 18.48
N TYR A 361 8.74 -44.21 19.22
CA TYR A 361 7.31 -44.09 19.44
C TYR A 361 6.99 -42.77 20.16
N ALA A 362 5.85 -42.21 19.78
CA ALA A 362 5.18 -41.10 20.44
C ALA A 362 5.01 -41.32 21.94
N GLY A 363 5.12 -40.24 22.73
CA GLY A 363 4.68 -40.19 24.12
C GLY A 363 5.77 -39.78 25.11
N ALA A 364 5.95 -38.47 25.29
CA ALA A 364 6.52 -37.91 26.51
C ALA A 364 5.84 -36.57 26.80
N LEU A 365 4.98 -36.56 27.82
CA LEU A 365 4.32 -35.40 28.41
C LEU A 365 5.23 -34.83 29.51
N LEU A 366 5.52 -33.54 29.51
CA LEU A 366 6.21 -32.86 30.62
C LEU A 366 5.25 -32.54 31.78
N ILE A 367 5.53 -33.09 32.97
CA ILE A 367 5.06 -32.59 34.29
C ILE A 367 6.27 -32.62 35.25
N ASP A 368 6.56 -31.50 35.90
CA ASP A 368 7.48 -31.31 37.04
C ASP A 368 8.93 -31.82 36.92
N GLY A 369 9.61 -31.52 35.81
CA GLY A 369 11.07 -31.34 35.81
C GLY A 369 11.98 -32.58 36.00
N GLU A 370 11.44 -33.79 36.15
CA GLU A 370 12.22 -35.04 36.11
C GLU A 370 11.70 -36.04 35.06
N LEU A 371 12.63 -36.64 34.29
CA LEU A 371 12.36 -37.67 33.28
C LEU A 371 11.88 -38.97 33.95
N LYS A 372 10.60 -39.30 33.81
CA LYS A 372 10.10 -40.68 34.02
C LYS A 372 9.38 -41.19 32.78
N SER A 373 9.69 -42.43 32.40
CA SER A 373 9.02 -43.13 31.30
C SER A 373 7.51 -43.29 31.61
N PRO A 374 6.62 -43.16 30.61
CA PRO A 374 5.22 -43.47 30.82
C PRO A 374 5.07 -44.95 31.21
N PRO A 375 4.19 -45.29 32.16
CA PRO A 375 3.91 -46.68 32.47
C PRO A 375 3.40 -47.38 31.21
N ALA A 376 4.00 -48.52 30.87
CA ALA A 376 3.46 -49.39 29.85
C ALA A 376 2.12 -49.96 30.37
N SER A 377 1.00 -49.53 29.80
CA SER A 377 -0.27 -50.21 29.98
C SER A 377 -1.12 -50.11 28.73
N ASP A 378 -1.60 -51.27 28.30
CA ASP A 378 -2.57 -51.49 27.24
C ASP A 378 -3.75 -50.52 27.31
N GLY A 379 -3.94 -49.73 26.25
CA GLY A 379 -5.03 -48.76 26.14
C GLY A 379 -4.57 -47.40 25.60
N GLN A 380 -4.06 -47.33 24.36
CA GLN A 380 -3.86 -46.05 23.70
C GLN A 380 -5.24 -45.43 23.41
N GLU A 381 -5.67 -44.47 24.23
CA GLU A 381 -6.71 -43.53 23.83
C GLU A 381 -6.24 -42.86 22.52
N LYS A 382 -7.00 -43.10 21.45
CA LYS A 382 -6.72 -42.54 20.14
C LYS A 382 -6.85 -41.01 20.24
N MET A 383 -5.74 -40.30 20.05
CA MET A 383 -5.72 -38.83 20.08
C MET A 383 -6.82 -38.24 19.19
N PRO A 384 -7.48 -37.14 19.59
CA PRO A 384 -8.55 -36.54 18.80
C PRO A 384 -8.08 -36.14 17.40
N LYS A 385 -9.00 -36.21 16.42
CA LYS A 385 -8.72 -35.80 15.04
C LYS A 385 -8.43 -34.30 15.01
N ARG A 386 -7.31 -33.92 14.39
CA ARG A 386 -6.99 -32.52 14.05
C ARG A 386 -7.55 -32.18 12.66
N LEU A 387 -8.15 -31.00 12.53
CA LEU A 387 -8.75 -30.56 11.28
C LEU A 387 -7.70 -30.13 10.26
N LYS A 388 -7.89 -30.52 8.99
CA LYS A 388 -7.12 -29.95 7.88
C LYS A 388 -7.58 -28.51 7.61
N ARG A 389 -6.75 -27.68 6.98
CA ARG A 389 -7.13 -26.30 6.58
C ARG A 389 -8.46 -26.20 5.83
N ALA A 390 -8.76 -27.20 4.99
CA ALA A 390 -10.01 -27.29 4.24
C ALA A 390 -11.26 -27.50 5.12
N GLU A 391 -11.09 -27.97 6.35
CA GLU A 391 -12.15 -28.19 7.34
C GLU A 391 -12.18 -27.08 8.41
N SER A 392 -11.11 -26.29 8.52
CA SER A 392 -10.92 -25.26 9.53
C SER A 392 -11.66 -23.98 9.19
N PHE A 393 -12.40 -23.45 10.16
CA PHE A 393 -13.17 -22.21 10.06
C PHE A 393 -12.55 -21.06 10.85
N LEU A 394 -11.95 -21.35 12.01
CA LEU A 394 -11.42 -20.35 12.93
C LEU A 394 -10.01 -20.71 13.41
N GLY A 395 -9.09 -19.74 13.38
CA GLY A 395 -7.77 -19.89 13.99
C GLY A 395 -7.23 -18.68 14.71
N ILE A 396 -6.12 -18.89 15.41
CA ILE A 396 -5.36 -17.85 16.11
C ILE A 396 -3.93 -17.88 15.63
N HIS A 397 -3.38 -16.70 15.36
CA HIS A 397 -2.02 -16.51 14.89
C HIS A 397 -1.19 -15.75 15.93
N TYR A 398 0.03 -16.22 16.13
CA TYR A 398 1.05 -15.54 16.88
C TYR A 398 2.28 -15.36 16.02
N ASP A 399 2.76 -14.13 15.98
CA ASP A 399 3.95 -13.73 15.25
C ASP A 399 4.90 -13.03 16.25
N PHE A 400 6.10 -13.56 16.38
CA PHE A 400 7.06 -13.26 17.45
C PHE A 400 8.32 -12.57 16.92
N HIS A 401 8.78 -12.94 15.71
CA HIS A 401 10.02 -12.47 15.10
C HIS A 401 11.19 -12.49 16.09
N ALA A 402 11.73 -13.68 16.36
CA ALA A 402 12.88 -13.83 17.23
C ALA A 402 14.04 -12.92 16.78
N GLY A 403 14.65 -12.23 17.73
CA GLY A 403 15.76 -11.32 17.51
C GLY A 403 16.99 -11.70 18.33
N LYS A 404 18.07 -10.95 18.14
CA LYS A 404 19.31 -11.09 18.94
C LYS A 404 19.11 -10.72 20.42
N ASP A 405 17.99 -10.09 20.75
CA ASP A 405 17.56 -9.75 22.11
C ASP A 405 16.85 -10.91 22.83
N CYS A 406 16.51 -12.00 22.13
CA CYS A 406 15.80 -13.15 22.70
C CYS A 406 16.74 -14.15 23.38
N ASN A 407 16.85 -14.06 24.71
CA ASN A 407 17.76 -14.91 25.51
C ASN A 407 17.06 -15.95 26.38
N GLU A 408 15.72 -15.90 26.51
CA GLU A 408 14.96 -16.73 27.44
C GLU A 408 13.66 -17.28 26.82
N ILE A 409 13.69 -17.67 25.54
CA ILE A 409 12.48 -18.19 24.86
C ILE A 409 11.95 -19.43 25.60
N GLY A 410 10.64 -19.47 25.80
CA GLY A 410 9.92 -20.54 26.50
C GLY A 410 9.86 -20.39 28.01
N LYS A 411 10.51 -19.37 28.61
CA LYS A 411 10.59 -19.20 30.08
C LYS A 411 9.24 -19.18 30.78
N ASN A 412 8.25 -18.47 30.21
CA ASN A 412 6.92 -18.35 30.81
C ASN A 412 5.81 -19.02 29.98
N THR A 413 6.16 -19.83 28.98
CA THR A 413 5.16 -20.60 28.22
C THR A 413 4.78 -21.84 29.02
N THR A 414 3.53 -21.90 29.49
CA THR A 414 3.05 -23.00 30.33
C THR A 414 1.92 -23.78 29.67
N ARG A 415 1.73 -25.04 30.07
CA ARG A 415 0.57 -25.86 29.65
C ARG A 415 -0.75 -25.15 29.95
N ALA A 416 -0.90 -24.63 31.17
CA ALA A 416 -2.11 -23.96 31.61
C ALA A 416 -2.47 -22.75 30.74
N MET A 417 -1.47 -21.97 30.29
CA MET A 417 -1.67 -20.85 29.37
C MET A 417 -2.24 -21.32 28.02
N ILE A 418 -1.68 -22.40 27.46
CA ILE A 418 -2.14 -22.96 26.18
C ILE A 418 -3.54 -23.55 26.33
N GLU A 419 -3.77 -24.37 27.36
CA GLU A 419 -5.09 -24.96 27.67
C GLU A 419 -6.16 -23.89 27.90
N ASN A 420 -5.79 -22.77 28.53
CA ASN A 420 -6.70 -21.63 28.72
C ASN A 420 -7.20 -21.07 27.37
N ILE A 421 -6.29 -20.90 26.41
CA ILE A 421 -6.65 -20.47 25.05
C ILE A 421 -7.54 -21.51 24.37
N LEU A 422 -7.14 -22.79 24.39
CA LEU A 422 -7.90 -23.86 23.73
C LEU A 422 -9.31 -24.00 24.30
N LYS A 423 -9.46 -23.90 25.62
CA LYS A 423 -10.73 -24.00 26.33
C LYS A 423 -11.66 -22.83 26.02
N GLN A 424 -11.15 -21.59 26.06
CA GLN A 424 -11.99 -20.39 25.88
C GLN A 424 -12.29 -20.10 24.40
N VAL A 425 -11.26 -20.20 23.55
CA VAL A 425 -11.34 -19.78 22.14
C VAL A 425 -11.86 -20.92 21.26
N ARG A 426 -11.53 -22.18 21.59
CA ARG A 426 -11.87 -23.37 20.79
C ARG A 426 -11.52 -23.20 19.30
N PRO A 427 -10.26 -22.86 18.96
CA PRO A 427 -9.85 -22.70 17.57
C PRO A 427 -9.76 -24.06 16.87
N ASP A 428 -9.95 -24.09 15.55
CA ASP A 428 -9.69 -25.30 14.73
C ASP A 428 -8.19 -25.51 14.56
N TYR A 429 -7.42 -24.41 14.56
CA TYR A 429 -5.98 -24.42 14.46
C TYR A 429 -5.33 -23.25 15.20
N ILE A 430 -4.10 -23.46 15.65
CA ILE A 430 -3.21 -22.40 16.15
C ILE A 430 -2.02 -22.31 15.22
N GLN A 431 -1.61 -21.08 14.92
CA GLN A 431 -0.37 -20.78 14.23
C GLN A 431 0.57 -20.01 15.16
N ILE A 432 1.79 -20.50 15.34
CA ILE A 432 2.84 -19.81 16.13
C ILE A 432 4.09 -19.59 15.31
N ASP A 433 4.80 -18.51 15.59
CA ASP A 433 6.13 -18.23 15.04
C ASP A 433 7.10 -19.38 15.28
N CYS A 434 7.84 -19.73 14.24
CA CYS A 434 9.01 -20.60 14.34
C CYS A 434 10.26 -19.97 13.73
N LYS A 435 10.13 -19.07 12.75
CA LYS A 435 11.22 -18.27 12.16
C LYS A 435 10.65 -17.02 11.50
N GLY A 436 10.98 -15.84 12.01
CA GLY A 436 10.60 -14.57 11.40
C GLY A 436 11.61 -14.04 10.37
N HIS A 437 11.31 -12.90 9.74
CA HIS A 437 12.18 -12.22 8.75
C HIS A 437 13.63 -11.94 9.18
N PRO A 438 13.95 -11.69 10.47
CA PRO A 438 15.34 -11.63 10.91
C PRO A 438 16.15 -12.90 10.63
N GLY A 439 15.49 -14.04 10.36
CA GLY A 439 16.11 -15.31 10.02
C GLY A 439 16.47 -16.19 11.22
N LEU A 440 16.15 -15.73 12.44
CA LEU A 440 16.37 -16.49 13.67
C LEU A 440 15.13 -17.30 14.04
N SER A 441 15.33 -18.56 14.37
CA SER A 441 14.28 -19.50 14.76
C SER A 441 13.96 -19.38 16.24
N SER A 442 12.66 -19.36 16.57
CA SER A 442 12.11 -19.28 17.94
C SER A 442 11.91 -20.64 18.59
N TYR A 443 12.57 -21.68 18.06
CA TYR A 443 12.65 -23.02 18.64
C TYR A 443 14.07 -23.60 18.50
N PRO A 444 14.45 -24.62 19.30
CA PRO A 444 15.78 -25.25 19.25
C PRO A 444 16.00 -26.13 18.01
N THR A 445 16.12 -25.51 16.83
CA THR A 445 16.35 -26.19 15.54
C THR A 445 17.76 -26.81 15.43
N LYS A 446 17.86 -27.94 14.72
CA LYS A 446 19.14 -28.56 14.33
C LYS A 446 19.60 -28.19 12.92
N VAL A 447 18.72 -27.59 12.11
CA VAL A 447 18.97 -27.27 10.71
C VAL A 447 19.29 -25.79 10.52
N GLY A 448 18.51 -24.91 11.15
CA GLY A 448 18.57 -23.47 10.93
C GLY A 448 19.35 -22.70 11.99
N HIS A 449 19.11 -21.39 12.04
CA HIS A 449 19.78 -20.48 12.96
C HIS A 449 18.84 -20.17 14.12
N GLN A 450 19.05 -20.79 15.28
CA GLN A 450 18.23 -20.52 16.45
C GLN A 450 18.56 -19.17 17.10
N ALA A 451 17.59 -18.58 17.79
CA ALA A 451 17.78 -17.39 18.62
C ALA A 451 18.81 -17.63 19.76
N PRO A 452 19.39 -16.56 20.36
CA PRO A 452 20.49 -16.69 21.32
C PRO A 452 20.24 -17.56 22.56
N GLY A 453 19.01 -17.61 23.09
CA GLY A 453 18.75 -18.40 24.30
C GLY A 453 17.33 -18.91 24.48
N PHE A 454 17.26 -20.14 25.01
CA PHE A 454 16.05 -20.89 25.33
C PHE A 454 16.07 -21.30 26.80
N ALA A 455 15.01 -20.95 27.52
CA ALA A 455 14.73 -21.51 28.84
C ALA A 455 13.92 -22.81 28.74
N GLY A 456 13.25 -23.05 27.60
CA GLY A 456 12.52 -24.28 27.32
C GLY A 456 12.09 -24.40 25.86
N ASP A 457 11.68 -25.59 25.44
CA ASP A 457 11.17 -25.86 24.09
C ASP A 457 9.65 -25.59 24.03
N ALA A 458 9.31 -24.31 23.85
CA ALA A 458 7.91 -23.86 23.79
C ALA A 458 7.14 -24.55 22.65
N LEU A 459 7.77 -24.81 21.50
CA LEU A 459 7.13 -25.44 20.36
C LEU A 459 6.68 -26.88 20.67
N LYS A 460 7.52 -27.68 21.36
CA LYS A 460 7.10 -29.01 21.84
C LYS A 460 5.89 -28.94 22.74
N LEU A 461 5.87 -27.98 23.68
CA LEU A 461 4.75 -27.81 24.59
C LEU A 461 3.46 -27.43 23.86
N TRP A 462 3.52 -26.47 22.93
CA TRP A 462 2.40 -26.12 22.05
C TRP A 462 1.89 -27.32 21.27
N ARG A 463 2.79 -28.10 20.64
CA ARG A 463 2.40 -29.30 19.90
C ARG A 463 1.70 -30.31 20.79
N GLN A 464 2.28 -30.63 21.93
CA GLN A 464 1.76 -31.64 22.84
C GLN A 464 0.33 -31.28 23.27
N VAL A 465 0.12 -30.06 23.79
CA VAL A 465 -1.19 -29.62 24.29
C VAL A 465 -2.21 -29.52 23.14
N THR A 466 -1.83 -28.97 21.97
CA THR A 466 -2.76 -28.89 20.83
C THR A 466 -3.18 -30.27 20.31
N ALA A 467 -2.27 -31.25 20.31
CA ALA A 467 -2.58 -32.61 19.87
C ALA A 467 -3.57 -33.33 20.80
N GLU A 468 -3.38 -33.20 22.12
CA GLU A 468 -4.30 -33.75 23.14
C GLU A 468 -5.72 -33.17 23.02
N HIS A 469 -5.83 -31.94 22.53
CA HIS A 469 -7.11 -31.24 22.34
C HIS A 469 -7.68 -31.32 20.91
N GLY A 470 -7.03 -32.04 19.98
CA GLY A 470 -7.51 -32.14 18.59
C GLY A 470 -7.39 -30.85 17.79
N VAL A 471 -6.51 -29.93 18.19
CA VAL A 471 -6.28 -28.64 17.50
C VAL A 471 -5.06 -28.76 16.60
N ALA A 472 -5.20 -28.35 15.34
CA ALA A 472 -4.10 -28.37 14.40
C ALA A 472 -3.06 -27.28 14.74
N LEU A 473 -1.77 -27.58 14.56
CA LEU A 473 -0.68 -26.65 14.84
C LEU A 473 0.09 -26.33 13.56
N TYR A 474 0.13 -25.05 13.21
CA TYR A 474 0.83 -24.51 12.05
C TYR A 474 1.96 -23.59 12.47
N MET A 475 2.99 -23.51 11.66
CA MET A 475 4.12 -22.62 11.92
C MET A 475 4.02 -21.36 11.06
N HIS A 476 4.20 -20.18 11.65
CA HIS A 476 4.61 -18.99 10.90
C HIS A 476 6.11 -19.11 10.63
N TYR A 477 6.49 -19.04 9.36
CA TYR A 477 7.85 -19.25 8.89
C TYR A 477 8.18 -18.23 7.81
N SER A 478 9.33 -17.58 7.90
CA SER A 478 9.80 -16.64 6.88
C SER A 478 10.54 -17.37 5.76
N GLY A 479 10.00 -17.29 4.55
CA GLY A 479 10.48 -17.92 3.33
C GLY A 479 11.63 -17.16 2.66
N VAL A 480 11.39 -16.57 1.48
CA VAL A 480 12.39 -15.82 0.69
C VAL A 480 13.04 -14.68 1.48
N TRP A 481 12.31 -14.02 2.39
CA TRP A 481 12.94 -13.08 3.31
C TRP A 481 13.68 -13.84 4.43
N ASP A 482 15.01 -13.89 4.38
CA ASP A 482 15.83 -14.47 5.45
C ASP A 482 17.17 -13.71 5.60
N ALA A 483 17.18 -12.72 6.48
CA ALA A 483 18.36 -11.86 6.67
C ALA A 483 19.55 -12.61 7.28
N GLU A 484 19.32 -13.55 8.20
CA GLU A 484 20.40 -14.29 8.86
C GLU A 484 21.05 -15.31 7.91
N ALA A 485 20.26 -16.00 7.09
CA ALA A 485 20.79 -16.92 6.08
C ALA A 485 21.70 -16.17 5.10
N ILE A 486 21.27 -15.00 4.59
CA ILE A 486 22.07 -14.19 3.67
C ILE A 486 23.31 -13.59 4.35
N ARG A 487 23.20 -13.16 5.62
CA ARG A 487 24.35 -12.66 6.37
C ARG A 487 25.45 -13.72 6.52
N ARG A 488 25.08 -14.99 6.66
CA ARG A 488 26.01 -16.13 6.78
C ARG A 488 26.49 -16.65 5.43
N HIS A 489 25.60 -16.59 4.44
CA HIS A 489 25.81 -17.07 3.08
C HIS A 489 25.40 -15.97 2.08
N PRO A 490 26.22 -14.92 1.89
CA PRO A 490 25.89 -13.83 0.96
C PRO A 490 25.63 -14.33 -0.47
N GLU A 491 26.21 -15.46 -0.85
CA GLU A 491 26.00 -16.13 -2.14
C GLU A 491 24.60 -16.75 -2.29
N TRP A 492 23.82 -16.86 -1.21
CA TRP A 492 22.41 -17.30 -1.26
C TRP A 492 21.45 -16.14 -1.50
N GLY A 493 21.89 -14.88 -1.37
CA GLY A 493 21.05 -13.71 -1.62
C GLY A 493 20.82 -13.46 -3.11
N ALA A 494 19.66 -12.93 -3.47
CA ALA A 494 19.43 -12.41 -4.81
C ALA A 494 20.40 -11.25 -5.08
N VAL A 495 20.89 -11.11 -6.30
CA VAL A 495 21.74 -9.96 -6.66
C VAL A 495 20.85 -8.87 -7.27
N ASN A 496 21.00 -7.63 -6.80
CA ASN A 496 20.26 -6.49 -7.30
C ASN A 496 20.82 -6.00 -8.65
N ALA A 497 20.10 -5.10 -9.32
CA ALA A 497 20.51 -4.55 -10.62
C ALA A 497 21.84 -3.77 -10.58
N ASP A 498 22.27 -3.30 -9.39
CA ASP A 498 23.56 -2.64 -9.17
C ASP A 498 24.72 -3.64 -8.92
N GLY A 499 24.44 -4.94 -8.94
CA GLY A 499 25.41 -6.00 -8.70
C GLY A 499 25.63 -6.34 -7.22
N LYS A 500 24.97 -5.67 -6.27
CA LYS A 500 25.09 -5.99 -4.84
C LYS A 500 24.13 -7.10 -4.43
N THR A 501 24.57 -7.95 -3.50
CA THR A 501 23.69 -8.92 -2.84
C THR A 501 22.59 -8.20 -2.06
N ASN A 502 21.36 -8.66 -2.22
CA ASN A 502 20.21 -8.23 -1.45
C ASN A 502 20.30 -8.82 -0.04
N GLU A 503 20.29 -7.96 0.99
CA GLU A 503 20.45 -8.39 2.40
C GLU A 503 19.20 -9.04 3.01
N ARG A 504 18.10 -9.10 2.26
CA ARG A 504 16.79 -9.57 2.75
C ARG A 504 16.27 -10.76 1.95
N ALA A 505 16.34 -10.71 0.63
CA ALA A 505 15.71 -11.69 -0.25
C ALA A 505 16.72 -12.72 -0.77
N THR A 506 16.43 -14.00 -0.52
CA THR A 506 17.21 -15.13 -1.04
C THR A 506 17.00 -15.31 -2.55
N SER A 507 18.03 -15.77 -3.26
CA SER A 507 17.93 -16.17 -4.66
C SER A 507 17.19 -17.49 -4.80
N ARG A 508 16.17 -17.56 -5.67
CA ARG A 508 15.54 -18.85 -6.06
C ARG A 508 16.36 -19.67 -7.04
N PHE A 509 17.50 -19.14 -7.49
CA PHE A 509 18.48 -19.86 -8.31
C PHE A 509 19.67 -20.34 -7.48
N GLY A 510 19.69 -20.01 -6.18
CA GLY A 510 20.70 -20.43 -5.21
C GLY A 510 20.24 -21.63 -4.37
N PRO A 511 21.10 -22.11 -3.46
CA PRO A 511 20.89 -23.36 -2.73
C PRO A 511 20.01 -23.22 -1.47
N TYR A 512 19.48 -22.03 -1.16
CA TYR A 512 18.71 -21.75 0.07
C TYR A 512 17.56 -22.75 0.29
N ALA A 513 16.78 -23.01 -0.76
CA ALA A 513 15.62 -23.89 -0.67
C ALA A 513 16.02 -25.31 -0.24
N ASP A 514 17.04 -25.88 -0.89
CA ASP A 514 17.50 -27.25 -0.67
C ASP A 514 18.32 -27.42 0.60
N THR A 515 19.06 -26.39 0.99
CA THR A 515 20.02 -26.48 2.09
C THR A 515 19.41 -26.11 3.43
N LEU A 516 18.46 -25.17 3.45
CA LEU A 516 17.89 -24.64 4.70
C LEU A 516 16.38 -24.83 4.77
N LEU A 517 15.62 -24.30 3.80
CA LEU A 517 14.15 -24.31 3.85
C LEU A 517 13.58 -25.73 3.94
N ILE A 518 13.85 -26.58 2.94
CA ILE A 518 13.28 -27.93 2.85
C ILE A 518 13.68 -28.78 4.06
N PRO A 519 14.96 -28.85 4.48
CA PRO A 519 15.33 -29.62 5.66
C PRO A 519 14.70 -29.08 6.95
N GLN A 520 14.54 -27.76 7.10
CA GLN A 520 13.92 -27.18 8.29
C GLN A 520 12.41 -27.43 8.33
N LEU A 521 11.72 -27.38 7.18
CA LEU A 521 10.31 -27.77 7.09
C LEU A 521 10.11 -29.26 7.38
N ARG A 522 11.04 -30.13 6.95
CA ARG A 522 11.03 -31.56 7.31
C ARG A 522 11.29 -31.79 8.81
N GLU A 523 12.13 -30.98 9.44
CA GLU A 523 12.32 -31.03 10.90
C GLU A 523 11.02 -30.69 11.64
N LEU A 524 10.33 -29.63 11.23
CA LEU A 524 9.04 -29.22 11.80
C LEU A 524 7.97 -30.31 11.60
N ALA A 525 7.87 -30.87 10.38
CA ALA A 525 6.90 -31.91 10.06
C ALA A 525 7.18 -33.24 10.79
N GLY A 526 8.45 -33.63 10.92
CA GLY A 526 8.86 -34.92 11.47
C GLY A 526 9.16 -34.87 12.96
N ALA A 527 10.21 -34.15 13.35
CA ALA A 527 10.69 -34.14 14.73
C ALA A 527 9.72 -33.45 15.71
N TYR A 528 9.00 -32.44 15.23
CA TYR A 528 7.98 -31.74 16.01
C TYR A 528 6.55 -32.20 15.69
N GLY A 529 6.29 -32.86 14.56
CA GLY A 529 4.95 -33.36 14.25
C GLY A 529 3.88 -32.25 14.10
N VAL A 530 4.27 -31.05 13.66
CA VAL A 530 3.31 -29.98 13.38
C VAL A 530 2.57 -30.28 12.07
N ASP A 531 1.35 -29.76 11.93
CA ASP A 531 0.44 -30.15 10.84
C ASP A 531 0.71 -29.38 9.53
N GLY A 532 1.40 -28.24 9.62
CA GLY A 532 1.72 -27.45 8.44
C GLY A 532 2.52 -26.19 8.73
N VAL A 533 2.70 -25.39 7.68
CA VAL A 533 3.39 -24.11 7.71
C VAL A 533 2.66 -23.09 6.84
N TRP A 534 2.66 -21.85 7.33
CA TRP A 534 2.27 -20.65 6.60
C TRP A 534 3.54 -19.83 6.39
N VAL A 535 3.98 -19.79 5.13
CA VAL A 535 5.26 -19.20 4.76
C VAL A 535 5.07 -17.73 4.43
N ASP A 536 5.53 -16.86 5.31
CA ASP A 536 5.54 -15.42 5.12
C ASP A 536 6.75 -14.95 4.33
N GLY A 537 6.65 -13.80 3.68
CA GLY A 537 7.79 -13.19 2.97
C GLY A 537 8.25 -13.97 1.73
N ASP A 538 7.53 -15.00 1.28
CA ASP A 538 7.80 -15.70 0.02
C ASP A 538 7.36 -14.85 -1.17
N CYS A 539 6.07 -14.55 -1.27
CA CYS A 539 5.47 -13.86 -2.42
C CYS A 539 5.85 -12.37 -2.45
N TRP A 540 5.45 -11.62 -1.42
CA TRP A 540 5.54 -10.16 -1.43
C TRP A 540 6.96 -9.61 -1.30
N ALA A 541 7.92 -10.40 -0.79
CA ALA A 541 9.33 -10.00 -0.68
C ALA A 541 10.19 -10.46 -1.88
N SER A 542 9.61 -11.18 -2.84
CA SER A 542 10.34 -11.65 -4.02
C SER A 542 10.79 -10.49 -4.93
N VAL A 543 12.06 -10.50 -5.33
CA VAL A 543 12.70 -9.46 -6.17
C VAL A 543 13.34 -10.03 -7.44
N PRO A 544 13.50 -9.27 -8.54
CA PRO A 544 14.33 -9.71 -9.67
C PRO A 544 15.76 -10.00 -9.23
N ASP A 545 16.43 -10.96 -9.88
CA ASP A 545 17.76 -11.43 -9.49
C ASP A 545 18.73 -11.39 -10.68
N TYR A 546 19.86 -10.74 -10.45
CA TYR A 546 20.93 -10.52 -11.42
C TYR A 546 22.16 -11.38 -11.13
N SER A 547 22.01 -12.42 -10.30
CA SER A 547 23.08 -13.38 -10.03
C SER A 547 23.45 -14.11 -11.31
N ALA A 548 24.69 -14.58 -11.40
CA ALA A 548 25.15 -15.31 -12.58
C ALA A 548 24.24 -16.52 -12.94
N PRO A 549 23.75 -17.34 -11.99
CA PRO A 549 22.77 -18.40 -12.27
C PRO A 549 21.45 -17.87 -12.86
N ALA A 550 20.91 -16.78 -12.32
CA ALA A 550 19.67 -16.17 -12.77
C ALA A 550 19.79 -15.62 -14.20
N LEU A 551 20.87 -14.89 -14.49
CA LEU A 551 21.14 -14.32 -15.83
C LEU A 551 21.38 -15.42 -16.86
N GLN A 552 22.09 -16.49 -16.50
CA GLN A 552 22.29 -17.63 -17.38
C GLN A 552 20.97 -18.36 -17.67
N ALA A 553 20.11 -18.53 -16.65
CA ALA A 553 18.79 -19.12 -16.81
C ALA A 553 17.88 -18.25 -17.70
N PHE A 554 17.93 -16.92 -17.53
CA PHE A 554 17.21 -15.98 -18.38
C PHE A 554 17.65 -16.07 -19.84
N ARG A 555 18.96 -16.00 -20.11
CA ARG A 555 19.52 -16.11 -21.47
C ARG A 555 19.16 -17.43 -22.14
N ARG A 556 19.17 -18.55 -21.39
CA ARG A 556 18.72 -19.85 -21.90
C ARG A 556 17.23 -19.87 -22.22
N ALA A 557 16.40 -19.24 -21.40
CA ALA A 557 14.94 -19.26 -21.56
C ALA A 557 14.45 -18.35 -22.69
N THR A 558 15.12 -17.22 -22.95
CA THR A 558 14.63 -16.18 -23.86
C THR A 558 15.47 -16.02 -25.13
N GLY A 559 16.73 -16.49 -25.12
CA GLY A 559 17.70 -16.20 -26.18
C GLY A 559 18.26 -14.77 -26.16
N LEU A 560 17.83 -13.92 -25.21
CA LEU A 560 18.30 -12.54 -25.08
C LEU A 560 19.71 -12.49 -24.48
N GLU A 561 20.62 -11.77 -25.14
CA GLU A 561 22.02 -11.69 -24.70
C GLU A 561 22.22 -10.82 -23.47
N THR A 562 21.36 -9.81 -23.30
CA THR A 562 21.40 -8.85 -22.20
C THR A 562 20.08 -8.85 -21.44
N ALA A 563 20.18 -8.79 -20.10
CA ALA A 563 19.02 -8.63 -19.24
C ALA A 563 18.76 -7.14 -18.97
N PRO A 564 17.50 -6.67 -19.04
CA PRO A 564 17.16 -5.30 -18.66
C PRO A 564 17.35 -5.11 -17.16
N ARG A 565 17.80 -3.91 -16.76
CA ARG A 565 18.14 -3.58 -15.38
C ARG A 565 17.14 -2.68 -14.67
N LYS A 566 16.24 -2.04 -15.42
CA LYS A 566 15.24 -1.11 -14.87
C LYS A 566 13.97 -1.04 -15.72
N PRO A 567 12.85 -0.58 -15.12
CA PRO A 567 11.64 -0.25 -15.87
C PRO A 567 11.91 0.67 -17.06
N GLY A 568 11.28 0.34 -18.19
CA GLY A 568 11.38 1.10 -19.44
C GLY A 568 12.48 0.62 -20.40
N GLU A 569 13.39 -0.26 -19.97
CA GLU A 569 14.30 -0.95 -20.89
C GLU A 569 13.57 -2.04 -21.71
N PRO A 570 14.02 -2.34 -22.94
CA PRO A 570 13.47 -3.44 -23.73
C PRO A 570 13.45 -4.75 -22.95
N HIS A 571 12.39 -5.54 -23.13
CA HIS A 571 12.19 -6.83 -22.46
C HIS A 571 12.04 -6.79 -20.93
N TRP A 572 11.86 -5.61 -20.32
CA TRP A 572 11.65 -5.50 -18.87
C TRP A 572 10.47 -6.34 -18.37
N PHE A 573 9.34 -6.31 -19.09
CA PHE A 573 8.16 -7.09 -18.74
C PHE A 573 8.46 -8.60 -18.78
N GLU A 574 9.14 -9.08 -19.83
CA GLU A 574 9.55 -10.47 -20.01
C GLU A 574 10.54 -10.91 -18.93
N PHE A 575 11.44 -10.03 -18.50
CA PHE A 575 12.36 -10.28 -17.40
C PHE A 575 11.63 -10.46 -16.05
N LEU A 576 10.61 -9.64 -15.78
CA LEU A 576 9.75 -9.82 -14.61
C LEU A 576 8.90 -11.10 -14.72
N GLN A 577 8.37 -11.42 -15.91
CA GLN A 577 7.60 -12.66 -16.11
C GLN A 577 8.46 -13.91 -15.91
N PHE A 578 9.70 -13.90 -16.39
CA PHE A 578 10.68 -14.96 -16.13
C PHE A 578 10.88 -15.17 -14.63
N HIS A 579 11.05 -14.10 -13.86
CA HIS A 579 11.22 -14.17 -12.42
C HIS A 579 9.96 -14.58 -11.66
N ARG A 580 8.77 -14.18 -12.12
CA ARG A 580 7.48 -14.66 -11.59
C ARG A 580 7.34 -16.18 -11.79
N GLU A 581 7.74 -16.69 -12.96
CA GLU A 581 7.76 -18.14 -13.19
C GLU A 581 8.80 -18.84 -12.32
N ALA A 582 9.99 -18.26 -12.14
CA ALA A 582 10.99 -18.81 -11.22
C ALA A 582 10.45 -18.92 -9.77
N PHE A 583 9.64 -17.96 -9.32
CA PHE A 583 8.94 -18.06 -8.03
C PHE A 583 7.94 -19.23 -8.00
N ARG A 584 7.12 -19.41 -9.04
CA ARG A 584 6.21 -20.57 -9.11
C ARG A 584 6.95 -21.89 -9.11
N GLN A 585 8.07 -21.99 -9.83
CA GLN A 585 8.94 -23.17 -9.83
C GLN A 585 9.53 -23.45 -8.45
N TYR A 586 10.00 -22.41 -7.76
CA TYR A 586 10.47 -22.52 -6.37
C TYR A 586 9.39 -23.06 -5.44
N LEU A 587 8.15 -22.54 -5.51
CA LEU A 587 7.04 -23.06 -4.72
C LEU A 587 6.76 -24.54 -5.04
N ARG A 588 6.68 -24.92 -6.34
CA ARG A 588 6.47 -26.32 -6.75
C ARG A 588 7.56 -27.23 -6.21
N HIS A 589 8.81 -26.77 -6.27
CA HIS A 589 9.98 -27.53 -5.84
C HIS A 589 9.95 -27.86 -4.35
N TYR A 590 9.92 -26.85 -3.47
CA TYR A 590 10.00 -27.15 -2.04
C TYR A 590 8.75 -27.88 -1.53
N ILE A 591 7.56 -27.58 -2.08
CA ILE A 591 6.33 -28.29 -1.70
C ILE A 591 6.45 -29.76 -2.09
N ALA A 592 6.88 -30.06 -3.32
CA ALA A 592 7.06 -31.44 -3.76
C ALA A 592 8.11 -32.17 -2.92
N GLU A 593 9.26 -31.57 -2.66
CA GLU A 593 10.33 -32.19 -1.88
C GLU A 593 9.92 -32.44 -0.42
N VAL A 594 9.23 -31.51 0.24
CA VAL A 594 8.71 -31.74 1.60
C VAL A 594 7.70 -32.89 1.59
N LYS A 595 6.74 -32.86 0.66
CA LYS A 595 5.66 -33.87 0.57
C LYS A 595 6.16 -35.28 0.20
N LYS A 596 7.34 -35.45 -0.41
CA LYS A 596 7.95 -36.79 -0.58
C LYS A 596 8.14 -37.55 0.74
N THR A 597 8.45 -36.81 1.80
CA THR A 597 8.70 -37.37 3.14
C THR A 597 7.52 -37.19 4.10
N HIS A 598 6.73 -36.13 3.91
CA HIS A 598 5.62 -35.76 4.80
C HIS A 598 4.39 -35.36 3.96
N PRO A 599 3.68 -36.33 3.35
CA PRO A 599 2.61 -36.05 2.38
C PRO A 599 1.41 -35.32 2.98
N ASP A 600 1.15 -35.51 4.28
CA ASP A 600 0.05 -34.85 5.00
C ASP A 600 0.40 -33.44 5.52
N PHE A 601 1.67 -33.00 5.41
CA PHE A 601 2.08 -31.67 5.85
C PHE A 601 1.48 -30.60 4.94
N GLN A 602 0.77 -29.64 5.52
CA GLN A 602 0.02 -28.62 4.79
C GLN A 602 0.84 -27.33 4.61
N LEU A 603 0.93 -26.83 3.38
CA LEU A 603 1.80 -25.71 2.99
C LEU A 603 0.99 -24.58 2.34
N CYS A 604 1.23 -23.36 2.81
CA CYS A 604 0.77 -22.11 2.20
C CYS A 604 1.95 -21.15 2.04
N SER A 605 1.98 -20.39 0.95
CA SER A 605 2.80 -19.18 0.82
C SER A 605 1.87 -17.97 0.98
N ASN A 606 2.09 -17.17 2.03
CA ASN A 606 1.36 -15.92 2.25
C ASN A 606 1.30 -15.11 0.94
N TRP A 607 0.11 -14.68 0.55
CA TRP A 607 -0.18 -13.87 -0.62
C TRP A 607 0.03 -14.50 -2.01
N ALA A 608 0.49 -15.76 -2.09
CA ALA A 608 0.48 -16.47 -3.36
C ALA A 608 -0.97 -16.73 -3.81
N PHE A 609 -1.26 -16.43 -5.08
CA PHE A 609 -2.59 -16.55 -5.70
C PHE A 609 -3.70 -15.73 -5.01
N THR A 610 -3.37 -14.61 -4.39
CA THR A 610 -4.36 -13.65 -3.84
C THR A 610 -4.40 -12.37 -4.69
N ASP A 611 -4.97 -11.28 -4.16
CA ASP A 611 -4.88 -9.92 -4.72
C ASP A 611 -3.43 -9.40 -4.95
N HIS A 612 -2.39 -10.04 -4.41
CA HIS A 612 -0.98 -9.75 -4.71
C HIS A 612 -0.44 -10.49 -5.94
N MET A 613 -1.02 -11.65 -6.21
CA MET A 613 -0.65 -12.54 -7.29
C MET A 613 -1.95 -12.95 -7.98
N PRO A 614 -2.62 -11.98 -8.65
CA PRO A 614 -3.98 -12.16 -9.12
C PRO A 614 -3.98 -13.04 -10.37
N GLU A 615 -3.79 -14.34 -10.22
CA GLU A 615 -3.67 -15.31 -11.31
C GLU A 615 -4.21 -16.69 -10.87
N PRO A 616 -4.42 -17.64 -11.79
CA PRO A 616 -4.83 -18.99 -11.45
C PRO A 616 -3.86 -19.68 -10.50
N VAL A 617 -4.40 -20.44 -9.55
CA VAL A 617 -3.58 -21.33 -8.71
C VAL A 617 -2.89 -22.37 -9.59
N SER A 618 -1.57 -22.25 -9.72
CA SER A 618 -0.74 -23.07 -10.62
C SER A 618 0.32 -23.92 -9.90
N VAL A 619 0.19 -24.03 -8.58
CA VAL A 619 1.11 -24.67 -7.65
C VAL A 619 0.28 -25.45 -6.61
N PRO A 620 0.72 -26.64 -6.15
CA PRO A 620 -0.06 -27.48 -5.23
C PRO A 620 0.01 -27.00 -3.76
N VAL A 621 -0.32 -25.73 -3.51
CA VAL A 621 -0.54 -25.22 -2.14
C VAL A 621 -1.80 -25.86 -1.55
N ASP A 622 -1.78 -26.16 -0.25
CA ASP A 622 -2.91 -26.82 0.41
C ASP A 622 -4.04 -25.85 0.80
N PHE A 623 -3.71 -24.56 0.90
CA PHE A 623 -4.62 -23.47 1.23
C PHE A 623 -4.03 -22.11 0.80
N LEU A 624 -4.90 -21.11 0.64
CA LEU A 624 -4.54 -19.71 0.38
C LEU A 624 -4.76 -18.87 1.64
N SER A 625 -3.86 -17.95 1.94
CA SER A 625 -3.99 -17.13 3.13
C SER A 625 -3.23 -15.82 2.99
N GLY A 626 -3.64 -14.83 3.77
CA GLY A 626 -2.97 -13.54 3.91
C GLY A 626 -3.61 -12.66 4.96
N ASP A 627 -3.12 -11.43 5.12
CA ASP A 627 -3.50 -10.52 6.20
C ASP A 627 -3.99 -9.16 5.69
N TYR A 628 -5.10 -8.64 6.18
CA TYR A 628 -5.56 -7.32 5.71
C TYR A 628 -4.97 -6.17 6.53
N ALA A 629 -4.98 -4.98 5.92
CA ALA A 629 -4.37 -3.77 6.48
C ALA A 629 -4.84 -3.53 7.92
N PRO A 630 -3.95 -3.28 8.89
CA PRO A 630 -4.33 -3.15 10.30
C PRO A 630 -5.16 -1.91 10.61
N ASP A 631 -5.08 -0.86 9.77
CA ASP A 631 -5.72 0.43 10.01
C ASP A 631 -7.01 0.62 9.18
N ASP A 632 -7.05 0.23 7.90
CA ASP A 632 -8.28 0.19 7.07
C ASP A 632 -8.74 -1.24 6.81
N SER A 633 -8.96 -1.98 7.90
CA SER A 633 -9.17 -3.43 7.88
C SER A 633 -10.45 -3.84 7.17
N VAL A 634 -11.54 -3.09 7.34
CA VAL A 634 -12.85 -3.44 6.74
C VAL A 634 -12.77 -3.39 5.22
N ASN A 635 -12.23 -2.31 4.63
CA ASN A 635 -12.13 -2.21 3.17
C ASN A 635 -11.09 -3.19 2.60
N SER A 636 -9.98 -3.38 3.31
CA SER A 636 -8.94 -4.32 2.90
C SER A 636 -9.42 -5.78 2.93
N ALA A 637 -10.19 -6.18 3.93
CA ALA A 637 -10.83 -7.50 4.01
C ALA A 637 -11.88 -7.68 2.90
N ARG A 638 -12.70 -6.65 2.64
CA ARG A 638 -13.71 -6.66 1.56
C ARG A 638 -13.08 -6.89 0.19
N LEU A 639 -11.93 -6.29 -0.08
CA LEU A 639 -11.23 -6.46 -1.35
C LEU A 639 -10.58 -7.85 -1.44
N SER A 640 -9.72 -8.18 -0.47
CA SER A 640 -8.89 -9.38 -0.54
C SER A 640 -9.74 -10.65 -0.47
N GLY A 641 -10.75 -10.67 0.41
CA GLY A 641 -11.64 -11.81 0.56
C GLY A 641 -12.46 -12.09 -0.70
N ARG A 642 -12.94 -11.04 -1.37
CA ARG A 642 -13.73 -11.20 -2.61
C ARG A 642 -12.91 -11.85 -3.72
N TYR A 643 -11.63 -11.51 -3.83
CA TYR A 643 -10.76 -12.12 -4.84
C TYR A 643 -10.51 -13.61 -4.59
N LEU A 644 -10.36 -14.01 -3.32
CA LEU A 644 -10.07 -15.39 -2.93
C LEU A 644 -11.23 -16.37 -3.19
N THR A 645 -12.47 -15.88 -3.18
CA THR A 645 -13.69 -16.71 -3.21
C THR A 645 -13.78 -17.69 -4.37
N ARG A 646 -13.19 -17.37 -5.53
CA ARG A 646 -13.27 -18.19 -6.76
C ARG A 646 -11.97 -18.89 -7.14
N GLN A 647 -10.93 -18.84 -6.29
CA GLN A 647 -9.65 -19.48 -6.60
C GLN A 647 -9.66 -21.02 -6.54
N GLY A 648 -10.72 -21.63 -6.00
CA GLY A 648 -10.91 -23.09 -6.03
C GLY A 648 -10.07 -23.86 -5.02
N VAL A 649 -9.40 -23.18 -4.10
CA VAL A 649 -8.59 -23.75 -3.02
C VAL A 649 -9.11 -23.20 -1.68
N PRO A 650 -9.11 -23.99 -0.58
CA PRO A 650 -9.49 -23.48 0.74
C PRO A 650 -8.71 -22.22 1.09
N TRP A 651 -9.38 -21.24 1.71
CA TRP A 651 -8.76 -19.98 2.02
C TRP A 651 -9.22 -19.39 3.33
N ASP A 652 -8.36 -18.57 3.91
CA ASP A 652 -8.65 -17.78 5.10
C ASP A 652 -7.99 -16.40 5.00
N LEU A 653 -8.45 -15.46 5.83
CA LEU A 653 -7.80 -14.16 5.99
C LEU A 653 -7.59 -13.80 7.45
N MET A 654 -6.49 -13.09 7.69
CA MET A 654 -6.02 -12.70 9.00
C MET A 654 -6.28 -11.23 9.32
N ALA A 655 -7.01 -10.98 10.41
CA ALA A 655 -7.05 -9.67 11.05
C ALA A 655 -5.82 -9.47 11.93
N TRP A 656 -5.30 -8.25 11.97
CA TRP A 656 -4.39 -7.84 13.04
C TRP A 656 -5.22 -7.45 14.25
N SER A 657 -4.94 -8.03 15.43
CA SER A 657 -5.64 -7.67 16.68
C SER A 657 -5.32 -6.26 17.16
N PHE A 658 -4.50 -5.52 16.43
CA PHE A 658 -4.00 -4.21 16.80
C PHE A 658 -3.88 -3.29 15.58
N SER A 659 -3.94 -1.99 15.83
CA SER A 659 -3.67 -0.94 14.86
C SER A 659 -2.18 -0.55 14.91
N ARG A 660 -1.63 -0.06 13.78
CA ARG A 660 -0.29 0.55 13.77
C ARG A 660 -0.33 1.93 14.41
N ASN A 661 -1.43 2.63 14.18
CA ASN A 661 -1.71 3.90 14.82
C ASN A 661 -2.22 3.67 16.25
N LYS A 662 -1.77 4.51 17.18
CA LYS A 662 -2.26 4.51 18.57
C LYS A 662 -3.33 5.58 18.71
N THR A 663 -4.31 5.32 19.57
CA THR A 663 -5.23 6.35 20.07
C THR A 663 -4.48 7.38 20.92
N ALA A 664 -5.13 8.49 21.25
CA ALA A 664 -4.55 9.57 22.05
C ALA A 664 -4.09 9.11 23.45
N ASP A 665 -4.73 8.09 24.03
CA ASP A 665 -4.35 7.48 25.32
C ASP A 665 -3.26 6.40 25.20
N GLY A 666 -2.78 6.14 23.99
CA GLY A 666 -1.73 5.17 23.69
C GLY A 666 -2.20 3.74 23.44
N ARG A 667 -3.51 3.44 23.50
CA ARG A 667 -4.04 2.10 23.15
C ARG A 667 -3.90 1.83 21.65
N ASN A 668 -3.57 0.59 21.32
CA ASN A 668 -3.61 0.10 19.94
C ASN A 668 -4.16 -1.33 19.79
N GLN A 669 -4.56 -1.99 20.88
CA GLN A 669 -5.27 -3.27 20.81
C GLN A 669 -6.72 -3.04 20.42
N LYS A 670 -7.15 -3.63 19.30
CA LYS A 670 -8.53 -3.54 18.83
C LYS A 670 -9.47 -4.25 19.80
N THR A 671 -10.68 -3.73 19.92
CA THR A 671 -11.74 -4.30 20.76
C THR A 671 -12.32 -5.57 20.12
N ALA A 672 -13.02 -6.38 20.92
CA ALA A 672 -13.72 -7.56 20.39
C ALA A 672 -14.75 -7.17 19.32
N VAL A 673 -15.55 -6.12 19.54
CA VAL A 673 -16.58 -5.67 18.60
C VAL A 673 -15.98 -5.22 17.25
N GLN A 674 -14.83 -4.55 17.27
CA GLN A 674 -14.10 -4.18 16.06
C GLN A 674 -13.61 -5.42 15.29
N LEU A 675 -13.00 -6.39 15.99
CA LEU A 675 -12.54 -7.64 15.37
C LEU A 675 -13.69 -8.53 14.90
N GLN A 676 -14.84 -8.53 15.57
CA GLN A 676 -16.05 -9.22 15.13
C GLN A 676 -16.55 -8.66 13.79
N ARG A 677 -16.53 -7.34 13.59
CA ARG A 677 -16.85 -6.74 12.29
C ARG A 677 -15.84 -7.10 11.21
N GLU A 678 -14.55 -7.10 11.54
CA GLU A 678 -13.49 -7.50 10.58
C GLU A 678 -13.64 -8.98 10.19
N ALA A 679 -13.96 -9.86 11.16
CA ALA A 679 -14.28 -11.26 10.91
C ALA A 679 -15.52 -11.40 10.04
N ALA A 680 -16.61 -10.67 10.34
CA ALA A 680 -17.87 -10.73 9.61
C ALA A 680 -17.71 -10.55 8.10
N VAL A 681 -16.81 -9.66 7.66
CA VAL A 681 -16.50 -9.46 6.25
C VAL A 681 -15.99 -10.75 5.61
N VAL A 682 -15.05 -11.45 6.26
CA VAL A 682 -14.47 -12.70 5.77
C VAL A 682 -15.51 -13.83 5.80
N LEU A 683 -16.26 -13.93 6.90
CA LEU A 683 -17.30 -14.96 7.08
C LEU A 683 -18.41 -14.83 6.04
N ALA A 684 -18.89 -13.61 5.76
CA ALA A 684 -19.93 -13.37 4.76
C ALA A 684 -19.54 -13.86 3.35
N LEU A 685 -18.24 -13.97 3.07
CA LEU A 685 -17.69 -14.44 1.80
C LEU A 685 -17.39 -15.95 1.79
N GLY A 686 -17.64 -16.63 2.91
CA GLY A 686 -17.51 -18.08 3.07
C GLY A 686 -16.11 -18.60 3.37
N GLY A 687 -15.14 -17.71 3.63
CA GLY A 687 -13.76 -18.06 3.98
C GLY A 687 -13.57 -18.37 5.48
N GLY A 688 -12.41 -18.95 5.80
CA GLY A 688 -11.95 -19.10 7.18
C GLY A 688 -11.43 -17.77 7.74
N PHE A 689 -11.52 -17.59 9.06
CA PHE A 689 -11.04 -16.39 9.73
C PHE A 689 -9.93 -16.73 10.73
N GLN A 690 -8.90 -15.89 10.79
CA GLN A 690 -7.95 -15.89 11.89
C GLN A 690 -7.62 -14.47 12.36
N ALA A 691 -7.09 -14.38 13.58
CA ALA A 691 -6.62 -13.13 14.14
C ALA A 691 -5.20 -13.27 14.71
N TYR A 692 -4.36 -12.31 14.36
CA TYR A 692 -2.99 -12.17 14.85
C TYR A 692 -2.96 -11.40 16.17
N PHE A 693 -2.48 -12.06 17.23
CA PHE A 693 -2.15 -11.45 18.51
C PHE A 693 -0.63 -11.48 18.76
N LYS A 694 -0.06 -10.39 19.28
CA LYS A 694 1.38 -10.37 19.64
C LYS A 694 1.68 -11.26 20.85
N GLN A 695 2.90 -11.80 20.89
CA GLN A 695 3.48 -12.49 22.06
C GLN A 695 4.46 -11.59 22.83
N LYS A 696 4.78 -11.98 24.07
CA LYS A 696 5.87 -11.40 24.87
C LYS A 696 7.22 -11.81 24.27
N ARG A 697 8.32 -11.14 24.65
CA ARG A 697 9.69 -11.40 24.12
C ARG A 697 10.30 -12.75 24.53
N ASP A 698 9.63 -13.53 25.36
CA ASP A 698 9.96 -14.92 25.69
C ASP A 698 9.08 -15.95 24.95
N GLY A 699 8.19 -15.51 24.05
CA GLY A 699 7.27 -16.37 23.30
C GLY A 699 6.00 -16.75 24.04
N SER A 700 5.80 -16.28 25.28
CA SER A 700 4.56 -16.52 26.03
C SER A 700 3.44 -15.55 25.61
N VAL A 701 2.19 -15.92 25.88
CA VAL A 701 1.00 -15.15 25.50
C VAL A 701 0.64 -14.11 26.58
N TYR A 702 -0.02 -13.03 26.16
CA TYR A 702 -0.67 -12.08 27.06
C TYR A 702 -2.06 -12.63 27.46
N ASP A 703 -2.17 -13.22 28.65
CA ASP A 703 -3.41 -13.84 29.15
C ASP A 703 -4.59 -12.85 29.17
N GLU A 704 -4.32 -11.57 29.41
CA GLU A 704 -5.32 -10.51 29.41
C GLU A 704 -5.99 -10.29 28.03
N ARG A 705 -5.43 -10.86 26.95
CA ARG A 705 -6.01 -10.80 25.59
C ARG A 705 -6.93 -11.98 25.26
N VAL A 706 -6.87 -13.07 26.03
CA VAL A 706 -7.69 -14.27 25.80
C VAL A 706 -9.20 -13.97 25.82
N PRO A 707 -9.74 -13.11 26.71
CA PRO A 707 -11.15 -12.75 26.67
C PRO A 707 -11.59 -12.12 25.34
N VAL A 708 -10.75 -11.28 24.72
CA VAL A 708 -11.04 -10.70 23.40
C VAL A 708 -11.05 -11.79 22.33
N MET A 709 -10.10 -12.72 22.36
CA MET A 709 -10.08 -13.88 21.45
C MET A 709 -11.36 -14.71 21.57
N ALA A 710 -11.80 -14.99 22.80
CA ALA A 710 -12.97 -15.83 23.08
C ALA A 710 -14.28 -15.18 22.60
N GLU A 711 -14.45 -13.87 22.79
CA GLU A 711 -15.64 -13.15 22.32
C GLU A 711 -15.71 -13.08 20.78
N VAL A 712 -14.57 -12.92 20.10
CA VAL A 712 -14.50 -13.00 18.63
C VAL A 712 -14.80 -14.42 18.16
N ALA A 713 -14.25 -15.44 18.83
CA ALA A 713 -14.49 -16.84 18.50
C ALA A 713 -15.97 -17.23 18.64
N LYS A 714 -16.62 -16.84 19.74
CA LYS A 714 -18.06 -17.06 19.96
C LYS A 714 -18.89 -16.44 18.85
N PHE A 715 -18.56 -15.21 18.46
CA PHE A 715 -19.22 -14.52 17.34
C PHE A 715 -19.07 -15.28 16.02
N CYS A 716 -17.86 -15.77 15.71
CA CYS A 716 -17.59 -16.53 14.49
C CYS A 716 -18.38 -17.85 14.50
N ARG A 717 -18.28 -18.63 15.59
CA ARG A 717 -18.94 -19.95 15.70
C ARG A 717 -20.45 -19.88 15.54
N ALA A 718 -21.09 -18.82 16.04
CA ALA A 718 -22.53 -18.60 15.86
C ALA A 718 -22.96 -18.48 14.38
N ARG A 719 -22.02 -18.23 13.47
CA ARG A 719 -22.25 -18.01 12.03
C ARG A 719 -21.66 -19.11 11.16
N GLN A 720 -20.98 -20.10 11.74
CA GLN A 720 -20.23 -21.10 10.99
C GLN A 720 -21.11 -21.88 10.00
N GLU A 721 -22.27 -22.38 10.41
CA GLU A 721 -23.19 -23.13 9.54
C GLU A 721 -23.83 -22.28 8.43
N LEU A 722 -23.86 -20.96 8.62
CA LEU A 722 -24.50 -20.00 7.71
C LEU A 722 -23.52 -19.43 6.67
N CYS A 723 -22.21 -19.56 6.95
CA CYS A 723 -21.16 -18.88 6.21
C CYS A 723 -20.16 -19.86 5.62
N HIS A 724 -19.68 -20.83 6.39
CA HIS A 724 -18.53 -21.64 6.00
C HIS A 724 -18.82 -22.45 4.73
N HIS A 725 -18.04 -22.20 3.66
CA HIS A 725 -18.21 -22.78 2.32
C HIS A 725 -19.53 -22.43 1.62
N ALA A 726 -20.22 -21.37 2.06
CA ALA A 726 -21.30 -20.80 1.28
C ALA A 726 -20.74 -20.26 -0.06
N THR A 727 -21.52 -20.38 -1.13
CA THR A 727 -21.08 -19.98 -2.48
C THR A 727 -21.83 -18.73 -2.92
N GLN A 728 -21.11 -17.75 -3.46
CA GLN A 728 -21.73 -16.49 -3.91
C GLN A 728 -22.62 -16.69 -5.13
N VAL A 729 -23.75 -15.98 -5.14
CA VAL A 729 -24.67 -15.87 -6.27
C VAL A 729 -24.18 -14.73 -7.18
N PRO A 730 -23.84 -15.02 -8.45
CA PRO A 730 -23.40 -14.00 -9.40
C PRO A 730 -24.41 -12.86 -9.58
N GLN A 731 -23.95 -11.61 -9.44
CA GLN A 731 -24.77 -10.39 -9.64
C GLN A 731 -23.97 -9.30 -10.35
N VAL A 732 -22.90 -8.79 -9.72
CA VAL A 732 -21.98 -7.82 -10.31
C VAL A 732 -20.57 -8.40 -10.26
N ALA A 733 -19.92 -8.52 -11.41
CA ALA A 733 -18.50 -8.84 -11.50
C ALA A 733 -17.69 -7.55 -11.62
N LEU A 734 -16.72 -7.33 -10.73
CA LEU A 734 -15.71 -6.29 -10.86
C LEU A 734 -14.39 -6.93 -11.30
N LEU A 735 -13.91 -6.57 -12.48
CA LEU A 735 -12.72 -7.19 -13.07
C LEU A 735 -11.43 -6.68 -12.40
N PHE A 736 -10.64 -7.57 -11.81
CA PHE A 736 -9.23 -7.37 -11.50
C PHE A 736 -8.38 -7.98 -12.63
N SER A 737 -8.01 -7.19 -13.63
CA SER A 737 -7.24 -7.71 -14.78
C SER A 737 -5.81 -8.09 -14.40
N THR A 738 -5.50 -9.39 -14.43
CA THR A 738 -4.15 -9.96 -14.27
C THR A 738 -3.20 -9.37 -15.31
N ALA A 739 -3.65 -9.34 -16.56
CA ALA A 739 -2.85 -8.93 -17.70
C ALA A 739 -2.45 -7.46 -17.63
N ALA A 740 -3.40 -6.59 -17.25
CA ALA A 740 -3.13 -5.17 -17.05
C ALA A 740 -2.30 -4.92 -15.80
N HIS A 741 -2.60 -5.62 -14.69
CA HIS A 741 -1.88 -5.50 -13.44
C HIS A 741 -0.38 -5.77 -13.61
N TYR A 742 -0.02 -6.90 -14.22
CA TYR A 742 1.38 -7.29 -14.40
C TYR A 742 2.16 -6.45 -15.41
N ARG A 743 1.47 -5.78 -16.34
CA ARG A 743 2.08 -4.78 -17.24
C ARG A 743 2.31 -3.44 -16.56
N LYS A 744 1.52 -3.14 -15.53
CA LYS A 744 1.59 -1.88 -14.80
C LYS A 744 2.62 -1.88 -13.67
N ILE A 745 2.73 -2.98 -12.93
CA ILE A 745 3.63 -3.06 -11.78
C ILE A 745 5.08 -3.34 -12.22
N ASN A 746 6.03 -2.77 -11.48
CA ASN A 746 7.46 -2.91 -11.72
C ASN A 746 8.18 -3.85 -10.73
N GLY A 747 7.42 -4.42 -9.78
CA GLY A 747 7.87 -5.53 -8.93
C GLY A 747 7.27 -6.86 -9.38
N LEU A 748 7.70 -7.96 -8.75
CA LEU A 748 7.17 -9.29 -9.10
C LEU A 748 5.69 -9.44 -8.68
N PHE A 749 5.36 -9.10 -7.43
CA PHE A 749 4.01 -9.27 -6.85
C PHE A 749 3.56 -8.05 -6.02
N SER A 750 3.85 -6.84 -6.52
CA SER A 750 3.48 -5.58 -5.87
C SER A 750 2.00 -5.24 -6.09
N ARG A 751 1.37 -4.57 -5.12
CA ARG A 751 -0.05 -4.17 -5.20
C ARG A 751 -0.23 -2.72 -5.66
N ASP A 752 -1.09 -2.53 -6.65
CA ASP A 752 -1.65 -1.23 -7.02
C ASP A 752 -3.18 -1.39 -7.16
N LEU A 753 -3.85 -1.21 -6.03
CA LEU A 753 -5.27 -1.54 -5.87
C LEU A 753 -6.20 -0.32 -5.90
N ALA A 754 -5.68 0.91 -5.93
CA ALA A 754 -6.49 2.11 -5.68
C ALA A 754 -7.73 2.21 -6.59
N ARG A 755 -7.58 1.91 -7.89
CA ARG A 755 -8.69 1.88 -8.87
C ARG A 755 -9.75 0.84 -8.55
N MET A 756 -9.32 -0.35 -8.13
CA MET A 756 -10.20 -1.45 -7.74
C MET A 756 -10.93 -1.11 -6.45
N SER A 757 -10.18 -0.63 -5.46
CA SER A 757 -10.69 -0.31 -4.13
C SER A 757 -11.82 0.72 -4.18
N GLY A 758 -11.66 1.82 -4.90
CA GLY A 758 -12.71 2.84 -4.93
C GLY A 758 -13.94 2.43 -5.74
N ALA A 759 -13.77 1.75 -6.88
CA ALA A 759 -14.89 1.20 -7.64
C ALA A 759 -15.68 0.17 -6.81
N LEU A 760 -14.97 -0.75 -6.15
CA LEU A 760 -15.58 -1.73 -5.25
C LEU A 760 -16.32 -1.05 -4.09
N GLN A 761 -15.68 -0.10 -3.40
CA GLN A 761 -16.31 0.60 -2.28
C GLN A 761 -17.59 1.34 -2.70
N ALA A 762 -17.58 2.03 -3.84
CA ALA A 762 -18.77 2.73 -4.35
C ALA A 762 -19.91 1.75 -4.63
N LEU A 763 -19.64 0.61 -5.27
CA LEU A 763 -20.65 -0.41 -5.54
C LEU A 763 -21.21 -1.04 -4.26
N LEU A 764 -20.35 -1.39 -3.30
CA LEU A 764 -20.78 -1.97 -2.01
C LEU A 764 -21.59 -0.96 -1.18
N GLN A 765 -21.18 0.31 -1.16
CA GLN A 765 -21.91 1.39 -0.47
C GLN A 765 -23.23 1.76 -1.18
N SER A 766 -23.48 1.24 -2.37
CA SER A 766 -24.77 1.26 -3.07
C SER A 766 -25.56 -0.05 -2.93
N GLN A 767 -25.16 -0.91 -1.99
CA GLN A 767 -25.83 -2.16 -1.60
C GLN A 767 -25.88 -3.21 -2.72
N TYR A 768 -24.96 -3.17 -3.69
CA TYR A 768 -24.80 -4.25 -4.66
C TYR A 768 -23.96 -5.40 -4.09
N SER A 769 -24.36 -6.63 -4.38
CA SER A 769 -23.52 -7.82 -4.14
C SER A 769 -22.49 -7.95 -5.26
N VAL A 770 -21.21 -7.80 -4.93
CA VAL A 770 -20.11 -7.72 -5.90
C VAL A 770 -19.11 -8.86 -5.71
N GLU A 771 -18.77 -9.55 -6.79
CA GLU A 771 -17.61 -10.45 -6.85
C GLU A 771 -16.41 -9.73 -7.48
N LEU A 772 -15.20 -9.98 -6.96
CA LEU A 772 -13.95 -9.44 -7.49
C LEU A 772 -13.22 -10.56 -8.23
N LEU A 773 -13.09 -10.45 -9.55
CA LEU A 773 -12.74 -11.59 -10.40
C LEU A 773 -11.60 -11.27 -11.36
N GLY A 774 -10.66 -12.20 -11.54
CA GLY A 774 -9.70 -12.15 -12.65
C GLY A 774 -10.29 -12.71 -13.94
N GLU A 775 -9.56 -12.58 -15.05
CA GLU A 775 -9.96 -13.12 -16.34
C GLU A 775 -10.23 -14.63 -16.26
N HIS A 776 -9.40 -15.38 -15.54
CA HIS A 776 -9.54 -16.84 -15.40
C HIS A 776 -10.75 -17.28 -14.60
N HIS A 777 -11.32 -16.41 -13.75
CA HIS A 777 -12.58 -16.70 -13.06
C HIS A 777 -13.79 -16.47 -13.98
N LEU A 778 -13.66 -15.56 -14.95
CA LEU A 778 -14.74 -15.10 -15.82
C LEU A 778 -14.83 -15.87 -17.14
N THR A 779 -13.71 -16.22 -17.78
CA THR A 779 -13.71 -16.92 -19.07
C THR A 779 -14.61 -18.17 -19.04
N GLY A 780 -15.52 -18.25 -20.01
CA GLY A 780 -16.56 -19.29 -20.12
C GLY A 780 -17.78 -19.09 -19.21
N ARG A 781 -17.79 -18.05 -18.36
CA ARG A 781 -18.81 -17.81 -17.32
C ARG A 781 -19.35 -16.38 -17.30
N LEU A 782 -19.01 -15.54 -18.28
CA LEU A 782 -19.48 -14.14 -18.34
C LEU A 782 -21.00 -14.03 -18.29
N ALA A 783 -21.72 -14.95 -18.93
CA ALA A 783 -23.17 -14.98 -18.99
C ALA A 783 -23.85 -15.24 -17.62
N GLU A 784 -23.11 -15.71 -16.61
CA GLU A 784 -23.63 -15.84 -15.24
C GLU A 784 -23.85 -14.47 -14.57
N TYR A 785 -23.16 -13.42 -15.04
CA TYR A 785 -23.19 -12.09 -14.43
C TYR A 785 -24.11 -11.14 -15.23
N PRO A 786 -25.17 -10.60 -14.60
CA PRO A 786 -25.99 -9.56 -15.21
C PRO A 786 -25.23 -8.27 -15.57
N LEU A 787 -24.17 -7.96 -14.81
CA LEU A 787 -23.32 -6.78 -15.01
C LEU A 787 -21.85 -7.12 -14.77
N ILE A 788 -21.00 -6.74 -15.73
CA ILE A 788 -19.54 -6.74 -15.59
C ILE A 788 -19.04 -5.30 -15.57
N VAL A 789 -18.18 -4.97 -14.63
CA VAL A 789 -17.56 -3.65 -14.45
C VAL A 789 -16.05 -3.77 -14.68
N ILE A 790 -15.50 -2.93 -15.56
CA ILE A 790 -14.07 -2.85 -15.84
C ILE A 790 -13.52 -1.51 -15.30
N PRO A 791 -12.77 -1.53 -14.19
CA PRO A 791 -12.31 -0.31 -13.52
C PRO A 791 -10.89 0.11 -13.94
N GLU A 792 -10.80 1.17 -14.76
CA GLU A 792 -9.55 1.89 -15.08
C GLU A 792 -8.38 0.99 -15.53
N TRP A 793 -8.69 -0.17 -16.12
CA TRP A 793 -7.70 -1.03 -16.74
C TRP A 793 -7.39 -0.55 -18.15
N GLU A 794 -6.10 -0.40 -18.43
CA GLU A 794 -5.59 0.16 -19.69
C GLU A 794 -5.26 -0.92 -20.73
N TYR A 795 -5.42 -2.18 -20.36
CA TYR A 795 -5.08 -3.32 -21.20
C TYR A 795 -6.03 -4.49 -20.90
N LEU A 796 -6.37 -5.25 -21.94
CA LEU A 796 -6.99 -6.57 -21.84
C LEU A 796 -6.33 -7.45 -22.91
N GLU A 797 -6.22 -8.75 -22.65
CA GLU A 797 -5.81 -9.69 -23.70
C GLU A 797 -6.89 -9.70 -24.81
N PRO A 798 -6.51 -9.70 -26.10
CA PRO A 798 -7.47 -9.59 -27.20
C PRO A 798 -8.61 -10.62 -27.14
N ALA A 799 -8.29 -11.87 -26.85
CA ALA A 799 -9.29 -12.93 -26.76
C ALA A 799 -10.33 -12.69 -25.66
N PHE A 800 -9.91 -12.13 -24.51
CA PHE A 800 -10.83 -11.79 -23.43
C PHE A 800 -11.67 -10.56 -23.75
N LYS A 801 -11.09 -9.57 -24.46
CA LYS A 801 -11.86 -8.44 -24.99
C LYS A 801 -12.96 -8.92 -25.96
N ASP A 802 -12.62 -9.84 -26.86
CA ASP A 802 -13.57 -10.42 -27.81
C ASP A 802 -14.71 -11.17 -27.09
N GLU A 803 -14.39 -11.90 -26.02
CA GLU A 803 -15.37 -12.59 -25.18
C GLU A 803 -16.30 -11.60 -24.46
N LEU A 804 -15.78 -10.48 -23.93
CA LEU A 804 -16.58 -9.40 -23.36
C LEU A 804 -17.52 -8.77 -24.40
N THR A 805 -17.01 -8.51 -25.61
CA THR A 805 -17.83 -7.99 -26.71
C THR A 805 -18.93 -8.98 -27.11
N ALA A 806 -18.64 -10.28 -27.14
CA ALA A 806 -19.63 -11.33 -27.40
C ALA A 806 -20.69 -11.42 -26.29
N TYR A 807 -20.26 -11.31 -25.02
CA TYR A 807 -21.14 -11.26 -23.86
C TYR A 807 -22.16 -10.11 -23.95
N VAL A 808 -21.72 -8.89 -24.29
CA VAL A 808 -22.65 -7.76 -24.45
C VAL A 808 -23.62 -8.00 -25.61
N LYS A 809 -23.12 -8.51 -26.75
CA LYS A 809 -23.97 -8.86 -27.91
C LYS A 809 -25.06 -9.87 -27.57
N ALA A 810 -24.78 -10.78 -26.65
CA ALA A 810 -25.70 -11.83 -26.20
C ALA A 810 -26.67 -11.40 -25.09
N GLY A 811 -26.69 -10.14 -24.67
CA GLY A 811 -27.61 -9.62 -23.66
C GLY A 811 -26.95 -9.16 -22.35
N GLY A 812 -25.64 -9.31 -22.23
CA GLY A 812 -24.87 -8.87 -21.09
C GLY A 812 -24.75 -7.34 -20.97
N ASN A 813 -24.57 -6.84 -19.76
CA ASN A 813 -24.30 -5.41 -19.52
C ASN A 813 -22.85 -5.19 -19.10
N LEU A 814 -22.20 -4.19 -19.69
CA LEU A 814 -20.81 -3.84 -19.46
C LEU A 814 -20.67 -2.38 -19.05
N LEU A 815 -20.00 -2.12 -17.92
CA LEU A 815 -19.65 -0.78 -17.45
C LEU A 815 -18.14 -0.57 -17.52
N LEU A 816 -17.71 0.38 -18.34
CA LEU A 816 -16.32 0.79 -18.50
C LEU A 816 -16.06 2.06 -17.69
N ILE A 817 -15.06 2.04 -16.81
CA ILE A 817 -14.70 3.20 -16.00
C ILE A 817 -13.29 3.66 -16.39
N GLY A 818 -13.13 4.93 -16.73
CA GLY A 818 -11.86 5.55 -17.06
C GLY A 818 -11.62 5.67 -18.57
N PRO A 819 -10.93 6.74 -19.02
CA PRO A 819 -10.80 7.08 -20.43
C PRO A 819 -10.07 6.00 -21.23
N LYS A 820 -9.00 5.42 -20.67
CA LYS A 820 -8.22 4.37 -21.34
C LYS A 820 -8.97 3.05 -21.43
N THR A 821 -9.81 2.74 -20.44
CA THR A 821 -10.68 1.56 -20.48
C THR A 821 -11.76 1.72 -21.53
N ALA A 822 -12.40 2.89 -21.60
CA ALA A 822 -13.36 3.21 -22.65
C ALA A 822 -12.73 3.09 -24.05
N ALA A 823 -11.50 3.60 -24.22
CA ALA A 823 -10.78 3.53 -25.49
C ALA A 823 -10.52 2.09 -26.00
N LEU A 824 -10.42 1.09 -25.10
CA LEU A 824 -10.30 -0.32 -25.51
C LEU A 824 -11.53 -0.80 -26.30
N PHE A 825 -12.70 -0.19 -26.07
CA PHE A 825 -13.99 -0.51 -26.68
C PHE A 825 -14.50 0.61 -27.59
N GLN A 826 -13.60 1.49 -28.08
CA GLN A 826 -14.01 2.64 -28.89
C GLN A 826 -14.79 2.24 -30.14
N ALA A 827 -14.38 1.15 -30.81
CA ALA A 827 -15.09 0.65 -31.99
C ALA A 827 -16.53 0.21 -31.65
N GLU A 828 -16.73 -0.44 -30.50
CA GLU A 828 -18.05 -0.84 -30.01
C GLU A 828 -18.90 0.37 -29.59
N LEU A 829 -18.28 1.38 -28.97
CA LEU A 829 -18.93 2.64 -28.59
C LEU A 829 -19.32 3.49 -29.83
N ASP A 830 -18.50 3.50 -30.89
CA ASP A 830 -18.74 4.23 -32.14
C ASP A 830 -19.74 3.53 -33.06
N ALA A 831 -19.81 2.20 -33.01
CA ALA A 831 -20.71 1.38 -33.85
C ALA A 831 -22.19 1.57 -33.50
N VAL A 832 -22.51 2.15 -32.34
CA VAL A 832 -23.87 2.49 -31.96
C VAL A 832 -24.19 3.88 -32.51
N ARG A 833 -25.06 3.93 -33.54
CA ARG A 833 -25.56 5.20 -34.09
C ARG A 833 -26.37 5.95 -33.04
N SER A 834 -26.03 7.23 -32.86
CA SER A 834 -26.69 8.17 -31.95
C SER A 834 -28.08 8.55 -32.43
N ASP A 835 -29.08 7.72 -32.19
CA ASP A 835 -30.47 8.16 -32.21
C ASP A 835 -30.98 8.23 -30.75
N ASP A 836 -30.87 9.42 -30.16
CA ASP A 836 -31.59 9.92 -28.97
C ASP A 836 -31.69 9.03 -27.71
N VAL A 837 -30.55 8.67 -27.09
CA VAL A 837 -30.56 8.32 -25.65
C VAL A 837 -29.47 9.10 -24.89
N ARG A 838 -29.64 10.42 -24.81
CA ARG A 838 -29.02 11.22 -23.73
C ARG A 838 -29.99 11.28 -22.56
N ARG A 839 -29.75 10.51 -21.50
CA ARG A 839 -30.31 10.81 -20.17
C ARG A 839 -29.21 10.94 -19.11
N SER A 840 -29.19 12.18 -18.58
CA SER A 840 -28.68 12.70 -17.30
C SER A 840 -27.18 12.59 -17.00
N LEU A 841 -26.44 13.66 -17.28
CA LEU A 841 -26.16 14.85 -16.43
C LEU A 841 -25.31 15.79 -17.31
N GLN A 842 -25.38 17.11 -17.18
CA GLN A 842 -24.48 18.00 -17.93
C GLN A 842 -23.23 18.28 -17.08
N ALA A 843 -22.04 17.96 -17.59
CA ALA A 843 -20.79 18.46 -17.04
C ALA A 843 -20.61 19.95 -17.43
N PRO A 844 -19.72 20.72 -16.76
CA PRO A 844 -19.51 22.15 -17.01
C PRO A 844 -19.14 22.50 -18.46
N ASP A 845 -18.70 21.50 -19.24
CA ASP A 845 -18.15 21.66 -20.59
C ASP A 845 -19.13 21.16 -21.69
N GLY A 846 -20.38 20.82 -21.33
CA GLY A 846 -21.41 20.36 -22.28
C GLY A 846 -21.29 18.89 -22.72
N GLN A 847 -20.28 18.14 -22.25
CA GLN A 847 -20.19 16.68 -22.43
C GLN A 847 -20.95 15.93 -21.33
N PRO A 848 -21.56 14.77 -21.63
CA PRO A 848 -22.19 13.94 -20.60
C PRO A 848 -21.11 13.26 -19.73
N PRO A 849 -21.29 13.17 -18.40
CA PRO A 849 -20.34 12.54 -17.48
C PRO A 849 -20.32 11.01 -17.59
N ALA A 850 -21.27 10.41 -18.30
CA ALA A 850 -21.25 9.02 -18.73
C ALA A 850 -22.06 8.85 -20.01
N THR A 851 -21.78 7.79 -20.77
CA THR A 851 -22.59 7.35 -21.92
C THR A 851 -23.13 5.95 -21.68
N ILE A 852 -24.29 5.64 -22.25
CA ILE A 852 -24.89 4.29 -22.28
C ILE A 852 -25.42 4.07 -23.69
N ALA A 853 -25.15 2.90 -24.25
CA ALA A 853 -25.51 2.54 -25.60
C ALA A 853 -25.98 1.07 -25.66
N GLU A 854 -27.00 0.80 -26.46
CA GLU A 854 -27.41 -0.57 -26.80
C GLU A 854 -26.40 -1.15 -27.81
N PHE A 855 -25.90 -2.35 -27.53
CA PHE A 855 -24.92 -3.03 -28.38
C PHE A 855 -25.25 -4.52 -28.49
N GLY A 856 -25.83 -4.93 -29.62
CA GLY A 856 -26.45 -6.25 -29.75
C GLY A 856 -27.72 -6.35 -28.90
N GLN A 857 -27.83 -7.38 -28.05
CA GLN A 857 -28.98 -7.54 -27.15
C GLN A 857 -28.77 -6.94 -25.75
N GLY A 858 -27.57 -6.43 -25.45
CA GLY A 858 -27.19 -5.89 -24.15
C GLY A 858 -26.73 -4.44 -24.23
N LYS A 859 -26.15 -3.92 -23.14
CA LYS A 859 -25.74 -2.51 -23.01
C LYS A 859 -24.26 -2.36 -22.71
N ILE A 860 -23.66 -1.31 -23.26
CA ILE A 860 -22.32 -0.84 -22.92
C ILE A 860 -22.40 0.59 -22.39
N ALA A 861 -21.77 0.86 -21.26
CA ALA A 861 -21.66 2.18 -20.68
C ALA A 861 -20.21 2.59 -20.45
N ALA A 862 -19.92 3.88 -20.53
CA ALA A 862 -18.59 4.41 -20.30
C ALA A 862 -18.60 5.66 -19.41
N VAL A 863 -17.70 5.69 -18.44
CA VAL A 863 -17.34 6.87 -17.62
C VAL A 863 -15.99 7.40 -18.14
N PRO A 864 -15.92 8.58 -18.79
CA PRO A 864 -14.72 9.04 -19.50
C PRO A 864 -13.64 9.64 -18.60
N PHE A 865 -13.74 9.49 -17.27
CA PHE A 865 -12.77 9.99 -16.29
C PHE A 865 -12.44 8.93 -15.24
N ALA A 866 -11.29 9.10 -14.57
CA ALA A 866 -10.90 8.23 -13.47
C ALA A 866 -11.85 8.43 -12.27
N PHE A 867 -12.44 7.35 -11.78
CA PHE A 867 -13.42 7.35 -10.70
C PHE A 867 -12.91 6.59 -9.48
N GLY A 868 -12.46 5.34 -9.67
CA GLY A 868 -12.05 4.45 -8.59
C GLY A 868 -10.87 5.01 -7.79
N GLN A 869 -9.84 5.52 -8.45
CA GLN A 869 -8.71 6.11 -7.73
C GLN A 869 -9.12 7.31 -6.84
N ARG A 870 -10.03 8.14 -7.34
CA ARG A 870 -10.52 9.32 -6.60
C ARG A 870 -11.45 8.92 -5.47
N TYR A 871 -12.34 7.96 -5.70
CA TYR A 871 -13.27 7.47 -4.68
C TYR A 871 -12.55 6.78 -3.51
N ALA A 872 -11.43 6.10 -3.77
CA ALA A 872 -10.64 5.45 -2.74
C ALA A 872 -10.07 6.45 -1.71
N THR A 873 -9.71 7.66 -2.14
CA THR A 873 -9.06 8.68 -1.29
C THR A 873 -10.00 9.78 -0.83
N ALA A 874 -11.04 10.09 -1.60
CA ALA A 874 -12.00 11.16 -1.34
C ALA A 874 -13.43 10.74 -1.74
N PRO A 875 -14.02 9.75 -1.05
CA PRO A 875 -15.40 9.33 -1.33
C PRO A 875 -16.40 10.43 -0.97
N THR A 876 -17.42 10.62 -1.81
CA THR A 876 -18.53 11.54 -1.54
C THR A 876 -19.86 10.89 -1.88
N ASP A 877 -20.94 11.29 -1.20
CA ASP A 877 -22.28 10.79 -1.53
C ASP A 877 -22.67 11.08 -2.99
N ALA A 878 -22.27 12.24 -3.52
CA ALA A 878 -22.53 12.62 -4.90
C ALA A 878 -21.82 11.69 -5.90
N SER A 879 -20.54 11.37 -5.67
CA SER A 879 -19.80 10.44 -6.54
C SER A 879 -20.33 9.01 -6.44
N ARG A 880 -20.73 8.57 -5.25
CA ARG A 880 -21.42 7.28 -5.06
C ARG A 880 -22.73 7.24 -5.84
N GLN A 881 -23.58 8.26 -5.66
CA GLN A 881 -24.89 8.32 -6.29
C GLN A 881 -24.77 8.32 -7.81
N PHE A 882 -23.81 9.07 -8.36
CA PHE A 882 -23.51 9.06 -9.79
C PHE A 882 -23.24 7.65 -10.33
N LEU A 883 -22.36 6.89 -9.69
CA LEU A 883 -22.09 5.51 -10.11
C LEU A 883 -23.33 4.62 -9.94
N ASN A 884 -24.06 4.77 -8.83
CA ASN A 884 -25.27 4.00 -8.57
C ASN A 884 -26.35 4.22 -9.63
N ASP A 885 -26.60 5.47 -10.03
CA ASP A 885 -27.60 5.81 -11.04
C ASP A 885 -27.26 5.18 -12.40
N LEU A 886 -25.97 5.14 -12.73
CA LEU A 886 -25.47 4.47 -13.92
C LEU A 886 -25.67 2.94 -13.83
N VAL A 887 -25.31 2.33 -12.70
CA VAL A 887 -25.52 0.90 -12.46
C VAL A 887 -27.00 0.55 -12.50
N ARG A 888 -27.92 1.38 -12.00
CA ARG A 888 -29.37 1.13 -12.06
C ARG A 888 -29.92 1.12 -13.49
N GLN A 889 -29.30 1.83 -14.42
CA GLN A 889 -29.71 1.78 -15.83
C GLN A 889 -29.23 0.50 -16.56
N LEU A 890 -28.11 -0.05 -16.11
CA LEU A 890 -27.52 -1.29 -16.64
C LEU A 890 -28.09 -2.54 -15.96
N PHE A 891 -28.37 -2.45 -14.67
CA PHE A 891 -28.80 -3.55 -13.82
C PHE A 891 -29.98 -3.11 -12.92
N PRO A 892 -31.17 -2.92 -13.51
CA PRO A 892 -32.32 -2.33 -12.81
C PRO A 892 -32.94 -3.25 -11.76
N GLN A 893 -32.82 -4.57 -11.94
CA GLN A 893 -33.50 -5.59 -11.13
C GLN A 893 -32.49 -6.55 -10.47
N PRO A 894 -31.71 -6.10 -9.47
CA PRO A 894 -30.87 -7.01 -8.70
C PRO A 894 -31.71 -8.08 -7.99
N MET A 895 -31.19 -9.29 -7.84
CA MET A 895 -31.90 -10.38 -7.14
C MET A 895 -32.29 -9.98 -5.73
N VAL A 896 -31.40 -9.28 -5.02
CA VAL A 896 -31.66 -8.74 -3.69
C VAL A 896 -31.40 -7.24 -3.71
N GLU A 897 -32.35 -6.49 -3.17
CA GLU A 897 -32.24 -5.05 -2.97
C GLU A 897 -32.41 -4.72 -1.49
N VAL A 898 -31.44 -4.02 -0.92
CA VAL A 898 -31.45 -3.55 0.46
C VAL A 898 -31.44 -2.03 0.47
N LYS A 899 -32.37 -1.41 1.19
CA LYS A 899 -32.49 0.05 1.33
C LYS A 899 -32.55 0.44 2.80
N GLY A 900 -32.06 1.64 3.11
CA GLY A 900 -32.14 2.25 4.45
C GLY A 900 -30.79 2.72 5.00
N SER A 901 -29.68 2.16 4.53
CA SER A 901 -28.34 2.60 4.93
C SER A 901 -27.28 2.24 3.90
N THR A 902 -26.27 3.10 3.80
CA THR A 902 -25.08 2.91 2.97
C THR A 902 -23.98 2.10 3.68
N ASP A 903 -24.16 1.85 4.97
CA ASP A 903 -23.18 1.22 5.86
C ASP A 903 -23.44 -0.28 6.04
N VAL A 904 -23.96 -0.95 5.02
CA VAL A 904 -24.22 -2.40 5.03
C VAL A 904 -23.59 -3.03 3.80
N ASP A 905 -22.66 -3.97 4.01
CA ASP A 905 -22.22 -4.89 2.97
C ASP A 905 -23.30 -5.95 2.74
N VAL A 906 -23.64 -6.19 1.48
CA VAL A 906 -24.62 -7.21 1.09
C VAL A 906 -23.89 -8.31 0.33
N VAL A 907 -23.95 -9.54 0.83
CA VAL A 907 -23.43 -10.72 0.12
C VAL A 907 -24.52 -11.77 0.00
N ILE A 908 -24.83 -12.15 -1.24
CA ILE A 908 -25.85 -13.14 -1.55
C ILE A 908 -25.17 -14.48 -1.80
N ASN A 909 -25.49 -15.47 -0.97
CA ASN A 909 -24.92 -16.80 -1.01
C ASN A 909 -25.98 -17.88 -1.19
N ARG A 910 -25.52 -19.05 -1.63
CA ARG A 910 -26.18 -20.34 -1.44
C ARG A 910 -25.45 -21.09 -0.32
N LEU A 911 -26.22 -21.58 0.64
CA LEU A 911 -25.72 -22.50 1.65
C LEU A 911 -25.43 -23.87 1.02
N ARG A 912 -24.76 -24.76 1.75
CA ARG A 912 -24.45 -26.13 1.29
C ARG A 912 -25.70 -26.93 0.93
N ASP A 913 -26.84 -26.63 1.56
CA ASP A 913 -28.15 -27.22 1.27
C ASP A 913 -28.96 -26.42 0.22
N ASN A 914 -28.29 -25.51 -0.51
CA ASN A 914 -28.82 -24.68 -1.59
C ASN A 914 -29.86 -23.62 -1.17
N ARG A 915 -30.14 -23.45 0.13
CA ARG A 915 -30.95 -22.32 0.61
C ARG A 915 -30.27 -20.99 0.30
N LEU A 916 -31.08 -19.98 0.00
CA LEU A 916 -30.59 -18.62 -0.22
C LEU A 916 -30.27 -17.99 1.14
N ALA A 917 -29.07 -17.43 1.26
CA ALA A 917 -28.62 -16.69 2.42
C ALA A 917 -28.15 -15.29 2.00
N VAL A 918 -28.71 -14.24 2.61
CA VAL A 918 -28.28 -12.85 2.39
C VAL A 918 -27.56 -12.38 3.64
N ASN A 919 -26.25 -12.21 3.54
CA ASN A 919 -25.41 -11.67 4.61
C ASN A 919 -25.48 -10.15 4.60
N LEU A 920 -25.75 -9.56 5.76
CA LEU A 920 -25.76 -8.13 6.01
C LEU A 920 -24.67 -7.81 7.04
N VAL A 921 -23.56 -7.23 6.58
CA VAL A 921 -22.43 -6.85 7.46
C VAL A 921 -22.45 -5.35 7.70
N ASN A 922 -22.57 -4.95 8.96
CA ASN A 922 -22.55 -3.56 9.37
C ASN A 922 -21.13 -2.98 9.24
N THR A 923 -20.98 -1.91 8.47
CA THR A 923 -19.71 -1.20 8.29
C THR A 923 -19.74 0.25 8.71
N ALA A 924 -20.68 0.62 9.58
CA ALA A 924 -20.81 1.97 10.10
C ALA A 924 -19.60 2.39 10.95
N GLY A 925 -19.45 3.70 11.09
CA GLY A 925 -18.42 4.33 11.91
C GLY A 925 -17.12 4.62 11.15
N PRO A 926 -16.22 5.43 11.75
CA PRO A 926 -15.04 6.00 11.10
C PRO A 926 -13.87 5.02 10.99
N HIS A 927 -14.13 3.80 10.52
CA HIS A 927 -13.18 2.69 10.51
C HIS A 927 -11.96 2.89 9.59
N ARG A 928 -11.92 3.99 8.81
CA ARG A 928 -10.77 4.37 7.98
C ARG A 928 -9.83 5.33 8.71
N GLN A 929 -10.36 6.09 9.67
CA GLN A 929 -9.64 7.17 10.34
C GLN A 929 -9.28 6.79 11.77
N GLU A 930 -10.18 6.10 12.47
CA GLU A 930 -10.00 5.78 13.88
C GLU A 930 -9.27 4.44 14.06
N PRO A 931 -8.14 4.41 14.81
CA PRO A 931 -7.36 3.20 14.99
C PRO A 931 -8.11 2.14 15.82
N ILE A 932 -8.90 2.57 16.80
CA ILE A 932 -9.62 1.71 17.75
C ILE A 932 -11.05 2.20 17.89
N LEU A 933 -12.00 1.27 17.80
CA LEU A 933 -13.42 1.55 17.95
C LEU A 933 -13.97 0.78 19.15
N ASP A 934 -14.44 1.51 20.16
CA ASP A 934 -15.00 0.91 21.38
C ASP A 934 -16.45 0.41 21.18
N SER A 935 -17.15 0.93 20.16
CA SER A 935 -18.49 0.49 19.76
C SER A 935 -18.72 0.71 18.27
N ILE A 936 -19.63 -0.06 17.68
CA ILE A 936 -20.12 0.14 16.31
C ILE A 936 -21.63 0.37 16.39
N PRO A 937 -22.14 1.51 15.86
CA PRO A 937 -23.57 1.80 15.94
C PRO A 937 -24.35 0.81 15.06
N PRO A 938 -25.48 0.27 15.56
CA PRO A 938 -26.31 -0.63 14.77
C PRO A 938 -26.93 0.10 13.57
N VAL A 939 -27.23 -0.66 12.51
CA VAL A 939 -27.86 -0.14 11.30
C VAL A 939 -29.28 -0.69 11.13
N GLY A 940 -30.23 0.17 10.75
CA GLY A 940 -31.60 -0.23 10.43
C GLY A 940 -32.65 0.83 10.83
N PRO A 941 -33.94 0.58 10.55
CA PRO A 941 -34.46 -0.59 9.83
C PRO A 941 -34.06 -0.61 8.35
N LEU A 942 -33.92 -1.80 7.78
CA LEU A 942 -33.60 -2.01 6.37
C LEU A 942 -34.79 -2.61 5.64
N ALA A 943 -35.20 -2.00 4.54
CA ALA A 943 -36.18 -2.59 3.62
C ALA A 943 -35.46 -3.56 2.68
N VAL A 944 -35.95 -4.80 2.60
CA VAL A 944 -35.35 -5.85 1.77
C VAL A 944 -36.38 -6.36 0.77
N THR A 945 -35.96 -6.43 -0.49
CA THR A 945 -36.70 -7.08 -1.57
C THR A 945 -35.87 -8.23 -2.13
N ILE A 946 -36.43 -9.43 -2.20
CA ILE A 946 -35.83 -10.60 -2.84
C ILE A 946 -36.68 -10.99 -4.05
N ARG A 947 -36.09 -10.95 -5.24
CA ARG A 947 -36.73 -11.30 -6.52
C ARG A 947 -36.52 -12.79 -6.79
N GLN A 948 -37.57 -13.57 -6.59
CA GLN A 948 -37.59 -15.01 -6.86
C GLN A 948 -39.01 -15.48 -7.12
N VAL A 949 -39.20 -16.35 -8.11
CA VAL A 949 -40.52 -16.85 -8.50
C VAL A 949 -41.16 -17.70 -7.39
N ALA A 950 -40.36 -18.50 -6.68
CA ALA A 950 -40.85 -19.35 -5.61
C ALA A 950 -41.16 -18.53 -4.35
N LYS A 951 -42.42 -18.60 -3.90
CA LYS A 951 -42.84 -18.02 -2.63
C LYS A 951 -42.09 -18.67 -1.45
N PRO A 952 -41.41 -17.91 -0.59
CA PRO A 952 -40.81 -18.45 0.63
C PRO A 952 -41.86 -19.10 1.54
N THR A 953 -41.47 -20.20 2.20
CA THR A 953 -42.23 -20.77 3.32
C THR A 953 -41.86 -20.10 4.63
N ARG A 954 -40.59 -19.73 4.79
CA ARG A 954 -40.07 -19.04 5.97
C ARG A 954 -38.90 -18.13 5.59
N ILE A 955 -38.83 -16.97 6.26
CA ILE A 955 -37.67 -16.10 6.25
C ILE A 955 -37.21 -15.91 7.69
N THR A 956 -35.94 -16.17 7.97
CA THR A 956 -35.37 -16.11 9.32
C THR A 956 -34.12 -15.26 9.34
N LEU A 957 -34.04 -14.35 10.31
CA LEU A 957 -32.84 -13.59 10.61
C LEU A 957 -31.98 -14.36 11.63
N GLN A 958 -30.82 -14.79 11.16
CA GLN A 958 -29.84 -15.58 11.91
C GLN A 958 -28.66 -14.71 12.33
N PRO A 959 -28.01 -15.01 13.48
CA PRO A 959 -28.12 -16.24 14.27
C PRO A 959 -29.21 -16.25 15.35
N ALA A 960 -29.94 -15.15 15.55
CA ALA A 960 -30.97 -15.07 16.60
C ALA A 960 -32.20 -15.95 16.35
N GLY A 961 -32.38 -16.49 15.14
CA GLY A 961 -33.52 -17.32 14.78
C GLY A 961 -34.85 -16.55 14.69
N LEU A 962 -34.80 -15.23 14.47
CA LEU A 962 -35.99 -14.38 14.43
C LEU A 962 -36.75 -14.59 13.11
N ALA A 963 -37.99 -15.07 13.19
CA ALA A 963 -38.86 -15.14 12.02
C ALA A 963 -39.27 -13.73 11.56
N LEU A 964 -39.14 -13.45 10.26
CA LEU A 964 -39.54 -12.18 9.67
C LEU A 964 -40.87 -12.34 8.91
N SER A 965 -41.81 -11.44 9.18
CA SER A 965 -43.02 -11.32 8.38
C SER A 965 -42.69 -10.77 7.00
N PHE A 966 -43.28 -11.34 5.96
CA PHE A 966 -43.03 -10.94 4.57
C PHE A 966 -44.31 -10.94 3.74
N GLU A 967 -44.30 -10.13 2.71
CA GLU A 967 -45.31 -10.13 1.65
C GLU A 967 -44.67 -10.68 0.36
N HIS A 968 -45.36 -11.59 -0.33
CA HIS A 968 -44.90 -12.11 -1.61
C HIS A 968 -45.94 -11.81 -2.69
N ARG A 969 -45.55 -11.02 -3.69
CA ARG A 969 -46.39 -10.60 -4.82
C ARG A 969 -45.53 -10.44 -6.07
N ASP A 970 -46.09 -10.79 -7.23
CA ASP A 970 -45.47 -10.58 -8.54
C ASP A 970 -44.02 -11.11 -8.67
N GLY A 971 -43.70 -12.22 -7.99
CA GLY A 971 -42.34 -12.80 -8.00
C GLY A 971 -41.32 -12.06 -7.13
N GLU A 972 -41.76 -11.12 -6.30
CA GLU A 972 -40.95 -10.39 -5.34
C GLU A 972 -41.40 -10.68 -3.90
N THR A 973 -40.44 -10.82 -3.00
CA THR A 973 -40.69 -10.93 -1.55
C THR A 973 -40.17 -9.71 -0.84
N HIS A 974 -41.05 -9.00 -0.13
CA HIS A 974 -40.73 -7.79 0.62
C HIS A 974 -40.85 -8.01 2.12
N PHE A 975 -39.87 -7.52 2.87
CA PHE A 975 -39.85 -7.54 4.33
C PHE A 975 -38.88 -6.50 4.88
N ALA A 976 -38.91 -6.31 6.21
CA ALA A 976 -37.98 -5.41 6.89
C ALA A 976 -37.06 -6.19 7.83
N VAL A 977 -35.78 -5.83 7.82
CA VAL A 977 -34.83 -6.22 8.87
C VAL A 977 -34.77 -5.07 9.88
N PRO A 978 -35.20 -5.27 11.14
CA PRO A 978 -35.34 -4.16 12.08
C PRO A 978 -33.99 -3.55 12.46
N ARG A 979 -32.94 -4.37 12.54
CA ARG A 979 -31.62 -3.97 13.04
C ARG A 979 -30.54 -4.97 12.61
N VAL A 980 -29.36 -4.45 12.31
CA VAL A 980 -28.12 -5.20 12.08
C VAL A 980 -27.06 -4.65 13.02
N ASP A 981 -26.64 -5.44 14.00
CA ASP A 981 -25.60 -5.03 14.96
C ASP A 981 -24.22 -5.09 14.32
N ILE A 982 -23.77 -6.29 13.93
CA ILE A 982 -22.48 -6.51 13.27
C ILE A 982 -22.66 -7.35 12.00
N HIS A 983 -23.31 -8.50 12.10
CA HIS A 983 -23.49 -9.42 10.98
C HIS A 983 -24.72 -10.28 11.19
N GLU A 984 -25.75 -10.01 10.41
CA GLU A 984 -26.97 -10.81 10.37
C GLU A 984 -27.07 -11.53 9.03
N VAL A 985 -27.70 -12.71 9.03
CA VAL A 985 -27.90 -13.51 7.82
C VAL A 985 -29.38 -13.80 7.66
N ILE A 986 -29.97 -13.33 6.56
CA ILE A 986 -31.34 -13.69 6.18
C ILE A 986 -31.28 -15.05 5.48
N VAL A 987 -31.94 -16.06 6.05
CA VAL A 987 -32.09 -17.38 5.43
C VAL A 987 -33.50 -17.50 4.87
N VAL A 988 -33.61 -17.87 3.59
CA VAL A 988 -34.88 -18.06 2.89
C VAL A 988 -35.09 -19.55 2.65
N GLU A 989 -36.22 -20.05 3.15
CA GLU A 989 -36.69 -21.42 2.92
C GLU A 989 -37.79 -21.40 1.87
N THR A 990 -37.71 -22.32 0.91
CA THR A 990 -38.74 -22.56 -0.12
C THR A 990 -39.23 -24.00 0.00
N LYS A 991 -40.39 -24.31 -0.59
CA LYS A 991 -40.93 -25.68 -0.64
C LYS A 991 -40.05 -26.62 -1.44
#